data_AF-A0A3D5ZBU3-F1
#
_entry.id   AF-A0A3D5ZBU3-F1
#
_cell.length_a   1.000
_cell.length_b   1.000
_cell.length_c   1.000
_cell.angle_alpha   90.00
_cell.angle_beta   90.00
_cell.angle_gamma   90.00
#
_symmetry.space_group_name_H-M   'P 1'
#
loop_
_entity.id
_entity.type
_entity.pdbx_description
1 polymer ?
#
loop_
_entity_poly.entity_id
_entity_poly.type
_entity_poly.pdbx_seq_one_letter_code
_entity_poly.pdbx_strand_id
1 'polypeptide(L)'
;EDQIFQLEQVEVLDYLQEGSTVHLVIRDGHSLILTDNISLRDLTIAPGASLDLNGSTVQIKGDLTVNGELIHNQGHVHMNDDYAQRHIYGSALVELHELTIENPFGVVLETAMNVSGPIHPELGVFDLNNQQVVLTSFPIDGITKTGSIGEIKNGADVVGEITIQRFIESLEDGTRFIGPPIKNLQISDISDNFVTTGFIGSDYPNHYFTNVSYYDEVNRDSDASSGFKYIENATDSLLEHQGYYAYFPPSTTTNILDVTGEFYKGEVTYDLSHTNTGYTANDGWHCVVNPYPSAIDMSSACVEFNNVSQAIYIIDHSLGGSWQGEYVVYNNGISVNGGTEVVASFQAFMVQATGPDASLTFNECAKTDEQGIFYRSSNEEKSYMRFALQRENEQAYETVIAFDENATEGFDPSYDARRWETDLYSLATSMNGELLSINTVPEMNDELSIPIFISVPEAGEYELVVSEIVNFEMNLCLFLEDTSTGEITPVNRRTKITFLVEEDEYAEERFILHSHSIAEVTNNAPFCSEVNSGSVLVTLDSEEEASFKWSNFSNELLLEDIGNSSELSGVPSGTYYVQIINPEAICPSSSLEVEIADGEGEIVEINFTPDYCLGGFANVKVKVIGAESWTVKVLKDYELIATGTSSTLVELTDLEGYLYDVQVITNCSTNEYVLDLSDDDAVRAKFEAPSELLIENIGGVELEVEAMSENAEGHQWFLDEYFRGDDDIISLTFDEVGSYTLKLNSSNEYCDDTYEQEIMVSAASVIQENLEKDFLTVNRESEISIIRLNDNSGRIDVKLYDVKGSKMVEYLATNKNRISIDKQSLSSGVYFLEIRTEDGQVLSNKYSK
;
A
#
# COMPACT_ATOMS: atom_id res chain seq x y z
N GLU A 1 14.14 14.62 -41.50
CA GLU A 1 13.94 14.90 -40.07
C GLU A 1 12.81 15.87 -39.82
N ASP A 2 12.35 16.64 -40.82
CA ASP A 2 11.04 17.31 -40.79
C ASP A 2 10.20 16.87 -42.01
N GLN A 3 9.02 16.28 -41.78
CA GLN A 3 8.03 16.05 -42.83
C GLN A 3 6.89 17.06 -42.65
N ILE A 4 6.86 18.09 -43.51
CA ILE A 4 5.71 18.99 -43.60
C ILE A 4 4.63 18.26 -44.42
N PHE A 5 3.59 17.75 -43.76
CA PHE A 5 2.42 17.21 -44.45
C PHE A 5 1.54 18.38 -44.91
N GLN A 6 1.55 18.66 -46.21
CA GLN A 6 0.61 19.58 -46.85
C GLN A 6 -0.55 18.75 -47.41
N LEU A 7 -1.65 18.67 -46.67
CA LEU A 7 -2.84 17.91 -47.09
C LEU A 7 -3.68 18.78 -48.03
N GLU A 8 -3.74 18.42 -49.32
CA GLU A 8 -4.60 19.07 -50.32
C GLU A 8 -5.93 18.32 -50.57
N GLN A 9 -6.15 17.13 -49.99
CA GLN A 9 -7.45 16.43 -49.98
C GLN A 9 -7.35 15.11 -49.19
N VAL A 10 -7.74 15.10 -47.91
CA VAL A 10 -8.06 13.87 -47.17
C VAL A 10 -9.21 14.19 -46.22
N GLU A 11 -10.32 13.46 -46.32
CA GLU A 11 -11.53 13.64 -45.49
C GLU A 11 -11.44 12.94 -44.12
N VAL A 12 -10.46 12.04 -43.89
CA VAL A 12 -10.26 11.29 -42.62
C VAL A 12 -8.77 10.95 -42.42
N LEU A 13 -8.19 11.21 -41.23
CA LEU A 13 -6.75 11.10 -40.96
C LEU A 13 -6.46 10.05 -39.87
N ASP A 14 -6.30 8.78 -40.27
CA ASP A 14 -6.18 7.63 -39.35
C ASP A 14 -4.73 7.25 -38.93
N TYR A 15 -3.67 7.96 -39.35
CA TYR A 15 -2.29 7.55 -39.01
C TYR A 15 -1.31 8.73 -38.83
N LEU A 16 -1.17 9.19 -37.59
CA LEU A 16 0.03 9.88 -37.09
C LEU A 16 0.46 9.19 -35.78
N GLN A 17 1.38 8.22 -35.88
CA GLN A 17 1.94 7.55 -34.70
C GLN A 17 2.97 8.43 -33.97
N GLU A 18 3.09 8.22 -32.65
CA GLU A 18 4.11 8.80 -31.76
C GLU A 18 5.50 8.85 -32.41
N GLY A 19 6.15 10.03 -32.37
CA GLY A 19 7.57 10.19 -32.72
C GLY A 19 7.88 10.93 -34.03
N SER A 20 6.88 11.44 -34.76
CA SER A 20 7.09 12.25 -35.97
C SER A 20 6.89 13.76 -35.68
N THR A 21 7.89 14.60 -35.98
CA THR A 21 7.79 16.08 -35.96
C THR A 21 6.91 16.57 -37.10
N VAL A 22 5.59 16.49 -36.92
CA VAL A 22 4.61 16.89 -37.95
C VAL A 22 4.09 18.29 -37.68
N HIS A 23 4.37 19.20 -38.61
CA HIS A 23 3.70 20.51 -38.66
C HIS A 23 2.40 20.35 -39.46
N LEU A 24 1.24 20.49 -38.81
CA LEU A 24 -0.06 20.39 -39.46
C LEU A 24 -0.56 21.79 -39.82
N VAL A 25 -0.82 22.03 -41.10
CA VAL A 25 -1.44 23.27 -41.59
C VAL A 25 -2.71 22.93 -42.38
N ILE A 26 -3.88 23.31 -41.85
CA ILE A 26 -5.16 23.19 -42.53
C ILE A 26 -5.39 24.47 -43.31
N ARG A 27 -5.53 24.36 -44.64
CA ARG A 27 -5.59 25.51 -45.55
C ARG A 27 -7.02 26.00 -45.76
N ASP A 28 -7.13 27.26 -46.17
CA ASP A 28 -8.40 27.89 -46.60
C ASP A 28 -9.23 26.95 -47.50
N GLY A 29 -10.53 26.85 -47.21
CA GLY A 29 -11.48 25.99 -47.91
C GLY A 29 -11.42 24.51 -47.55
N HIS A 30 -10.63 24.10 -46.55
CA HIS A 30 -10.54 22.71 -46.07
C HIS A 30 -11.09 22.58 -44.65
N SER A 31 -11.75 21.45 -44.40
CA SER A 31 -12.23 21.05 -43.08
C SER A 31 -11.64 19.69 -42.73
N LEU A 32 -11.15 19.56 -41.50
CA LEU A 32 -10.64 18.30 -40.95
C LEU A 32 -11.48 17.91 -39.74
N ILE A 33 -11.89 16.65 -39.66
CA ILE A 33 -12.55 16.07 -38.49
C ILE A 33 -11.64 14.97 -37.98
N LEU A 34 -11.31 14.99 -36.68
CA LEU A 34 -10.52 13.95 -36.06
C LEU A 34 -11.38 12.72 -35.75
N THR A 35 -10.80 11.54 -35.97
CA THR A 35 -11.39 10.24 -35.62
C THR A 35 -10.67 9.57 -34.46
N ASP A 36 -9.47 10.06 -34.11
CA ASP A 36 -8.60 9.58 -33.04
C ASP A 36 -7.69 10.72 -32.54
N ASN A 37 -7.05 10.49 -31.40
CA ASN A 37 -6.05 11.39 -30.83
C ASN A 37 -4.83 11.55 -31.76
N ILE A 38 -4.26 12.76 -31.80
CA ILE A 38 -3.08 13.07 -32.62
C ILE A 38 -2.00 13.80 -31.81
N SER A 39 -0.74 13.63 -32.20
CA SER A 39 0.41 14.37 -31.66
C SER A 39 1.15 15.10 -32.78
N LEU A 40 1.46 16.37 -32.58
CA LEU A 40 2.00 17.28 -33.58
C LEU A 40 3.16 18.11 -33.02
N ARG A 41 3.98 18.64 -33.92
CA ARG A 41 4.92 19.72 -33.57
C ARG A 41 4.18 21.05 -33.48
N ASP A 42 3.66 21.55 -34.60
CA ASP A 42 2.87 22.79 -34.62
C ASP A 42 1.51 22.52 -35.28
N LEU A 43 0.47 23.25 -34.84
CA LEU A 43 -0.86 23.22 -35.45
C LEU A 43 -1.23 24.61 -35.95
N THR A 44 -1.57 24.73 -37.23
CA THR A 44 -2.11 25.96 -37.82
C THR A 44 -3.42 25.69 -38.55
N ILE A 45 -4.49 26.35 -38.12
CA ILE A 45 -5.77 26.42 -38.82
C ILE A 45 -5.79 27.76 -39.55
N ALA A 46 -5.69 27.74 -40.89
CA ALA A 46 -5.67 28.97 -41.69
C ALA A 46 -7.05 29.65 -41.75
N PRO A 47 -7.13 30.94 -42.09
CA PRO A 47 -8.42 31.59 -42.34
C PRO A 47 -9.25 30.82 -43.37
N GLY A 48 -10.54 30.62 -43.08
CA GLY A 48 -11.46 29.85 -43.94
C GLY A 48 -11.30 28.33 -43.89
N ALA A 49 -10.43 27.82 -43.01
CA ALA A 49 -10.32 26.40 -42.69
C ALA A 49 -11.08 26.06 -41.40
N SER A 50 -11.42 24.78 -41.19
CA SER A 50 -11.93 24.29 -39.91
C SER A 50 -11.27 22.99 -39.43
N LEU A 51 -11.13 22.85 -38.11
CA LEU A 51 -10.74 21.63 -37.42
C LEU A 51 -11.81 21.27 -36.39
N ASP A 52 -12.42 20.09 -36.52
CA ASP A 52 -13.28 19.50 -35.52
C ASP A 52 -12.52 18.42 -34.75
N LEU A 53 -12.38 18.60 -33.44
CA LEU A 53 -11.70 17.63 -32.58
C LEU A 53 -12.55 16.39 -32.34
N ASN A 54 -13.87 16.49 -32.43
CA ASN A 54 -14.80 15.36 -32.26
C ASN A 54 -14.50 14.52 -31.01
N GLY A 55 -14.28 15.19 -29.87
CA GLY A 55 -13.91 14.58 -28.58
C GLY A 55 -12.47 14.08 -28.47
N SER A 56 -11.65 14.19 -29.52
CA SER A 56 -10.27 13.70 -29.54
C SER A 56 -9.30 14.69 -28.90
N THR A 57 -8.15 14.17 -28.47
CA THR A 57 -7.01 14.92 -27.96
C THR A 57 -6.04 15.33 -29.07
N VAL A 58 -5.58 16.58 -29.04
CA VAL A 58 -4.46 17.08 -29.84
C VAL A 58 -3.30 17.46 -28.94
N GLN A 59 -2.22 16.70 -28.99
CA GLN A 59 -0.97 17.03 -28.30
C GLN A 59 -0.07 17.87 -29.21
N ILE A 60 0.47 18.97 -28.69
CA ILE A 60 1.22 19.98 -29.44
C ILE A 60 2.52 20.28 -28.72
N LYS A 61 3.66 19.93 -29.35
CA LYS A 61 5.01 20.24 -28.86
C LYS A 61 5.51 21.62 -29.30
N GLY A 62 4.67 22.46 -29.84
CA GLY A 62 5.05 23.69 -30.53
C GLY A 62 3.97 24.74 -30.36
N ASP A 63 3.80 25.61 -31.35
CA ASP A 63 2.80 26.66 -31.29
C ASP A 63 1.45 26.17 -31.83
N LEU A 64 0.37 26.66 -31.21
CA LEU A 64 -0.99 26.54 -31.69
C LEU A 64 -1.40 27.85 -32.36
N THR A 65 -1.86 27.80 -33.60
CA THR A 65 -2.34 28.98 -34.34
C THR A 65 -3.74 28.73 -34.90
N VAL A 66 -4.74 29.41 -34.35
CA VAL A 66 -6.16 29.30 -34.73
C VAL A 66 -6.62 30.56 -35.48
N ASN A 67 -6.36 30.60 -36.79
CA ASN A 67 -6.85 31.68 -37.66
C ASN A 67 -8.15 31.32 -38.42
N GLY A 68 -8.53 30.04 -38.41
CA GLY A 68 -9.82 29.55 -38.87
C GLY A 68 -10.70 29.12 -37.70
N GLU A 69 -11.60 28.17 -37.94
CA GLU A 69 -12.54 27.66 -36.92
C GLU A 69 -11.99 26.40 -36.24
N LEU A 70 -11.96 26.38 -34.90
CA LEU A 70 -11.71 25.19 -34.11
C LEU A 70 -13.03 24.79 -33.43
N ILE A 71 -13.57 23.63 -33.81
CA ILE A 71 -14.78 23.05 -33.22
C ILE A 71 -14.31 22.06 -32.16
N HIS A 72 -14.42 22.46 -30.89
CA HIS A 72 -13.84 21.67 -29.80
C HIS A 72 -14.61 20.36 -29.57
N ASN A 73 -15.96 20.34 -29.60
CA ASN A 73 -16.77 19.11 -29.40
C ASN A 73 -16.28 18.24 -28.22
N GLN A 74 -16.06 18.87 -27.06
CA GLN A 74 -15.47 18.25 -25.85
C GLN A 74 -14.06 17.65 -26.02
N GLY A 75 -13.35 17.98 -27.09
CA GLY A 75 -11.98 17.58 -27.36
C GLY A 75 -10.96 18.39 -26.55
N HIS A 76 -9.77 17.81 -26.44
CA HIS A 76 -8.72 18.25 -25.52
C HIS A 76 -7.50 18.79 -26.27
N VAL A 77 -6.96 19.94 -25.85
CA VAL A 77 -5.69 20.47 -26.36
C VAL A 77 -4.63 20.34 -25.28
N HIS A 78 -3.52 19.66 -25.60
CA HIS A 78 -2.42 19.45 -24.67
C HIS A 78 -1.14 20.07 -25.22
N MET A 79 -0.64 21.13 -24.57
CA MET A 79 0.62 21.80 -24.92
C MET A 79 1.77 21.20 -24.08
N ASN A 80 2.62 20.34 -24.67
CA ASN A 80 3.58 19.51 -23.95
C ASN A 80 5.03 19.54 -24.49
N ASP A 81 5.54 20.72 -24.86
CA ASP A 81 6.93 20.87 -25.28
C ASP A 81 7.91 20.86 -24.09
N ASP A 82 9.11 20.31 -24.30
CA ASP A 82 10.17 20.21 -23.30
C ASP A 82 11.43 21.00 -23.68
N TYR A 83 11.31 21.92 -24.64
CA TYR A 83 12.46 22.60 -25.25
C TYR A 83 12.40 24.13 -25.23
N ALA A 84 11.22 24.73 -25.45
CA ALA A 84 11.07 26.17 -25.53
C ALA A 84 9.69 26.65 -25.07
N GLN A 85 9.61 27.94 -24.73
CA GLN A 85 8.34 28.62 -24.49
C GLN A 85 7.50 28.58 -25.77
N ARG A 86 6.20 28.31 -25.62
CA ARG A 86 5.25 28.20 -26.73
C ARG A 86 4.15 29.22 -26.67
N HIS A 87 3.47 29.39 -27.79
CA HIS A 87 2.47 30.42 -27.94
C HIS A 87 1.16 29.85 -28.50
N ILE A 88 0.05 30.40 -28.01
CA ILE A 88 -1.29 30.19 -28.57
C ILE A 88 -1.71 31.47 -29.28
N TYR A 89 -1.77 31.43 -30.60
CA TYR A 89 -2.16 32.53 -31.47
C TYR A 89 -3.57 32.32 -32.03
N GLY A 90 -4.24 33.43 -32.36
CA GLY A 90 -5.41 33.42 -33.22
C GLY A 90 -5.60 34.75 -33.96
N SER A 91 -6.33 34.72 -35.08
CA SER A 91 -6.75 35.97 -35.74
C SER A 91 -8.04 36.56 -35.14
N ALA A 92 -8.70 35.79 -34.27
CA ALA A 92 -9.91 36.10 -33.53
C ALA A 92 -9.91 35.31 -32.20
N LEU A 93 -10.99 35.40 -31.42
CA LEU A 93 -11.20 34.63 -30.20
C LEU A 93 -10.89 33.13 -30.41
N VAL A 94 -10.10 32.55 -29.52
CA VAL A 94 -9.82 31.11 -29.49
C VAL A 94 -10.84 30.42 -28.57
N GLU A 95 -11.55 29.42 -29.06
CA GLU A 95 -12.57 28.70 -28.27
C GLU A 95 -12.11 27.26 -28.04
N LEU A 96 -11.93 26.86 -26.78
CA LEU A 96 -11.49 25.53 -26.38
C LEU A 96 -12.49 24.88 -25.40
N HIS A 97 -12.42 23.55 -25.29
CA HIS A 97 -13.05 22.84 -24.18
C HIS A 97 -12.06 22.68 -23.03
N GLU A 98 -11.02 21.88 -23.25
CA GLU A 98 -10.07 21.49 -22.23
C GLU A 98 -8.65 21.79 -22.70
N LEU A 99 -7.81 22.29 -21.79
CA LEU A 99 -6.44 22.72 -22.09
C LEU A 99 -5.46 22.24 -21.01
N THR A 100 -4.52 21.38 -21.38
CA THR A 100 -3.38 21.05 -20.49
C THR A 100 -2.13 21.82 -20.89
N ILE A 101 -1.47 22.38 -19.89
CA ILE A 101 -0.17 23.06 -20.01
C ILE A 101 0.88 22.21 -19.27
N GLU A 102 1.69 21.48 -20.03
CA GLU A 102 2.79 20.65 -19.53
C GLU A 102 4.10 21.07 -20.22
N ASN A 103 4.55 22.31 -20.02
CA ASN A 103 5.75 22.85 -20.64
C ASN A 103 6.62 23.60 -19.62
N PRO A 104 7.80 23.08 -19.23
CA PRO A 104 8.66 23.72 -18.22
C PRO A 104 9.18 25.11 -18.61
N PHE A 105 9.13 25.48 -19.90
CA PHE A 105 9.48 26.82 -20.38
C PHE A 105 8.27 27.76 -20.51
N GLY A 106 7.06 27.26 -20.26
CA GLY A 106 5.81 28.00 -20.25
C GLY A 106 5.10 28.10 -21.60
N VAL A 107 3.85 28.55 -21.54
CA VAL A 107 2.99 28.84 -22.69
C VAL A 107 2.46 30.27 -22.53
N VAL A 108 2.49 31.06 -23.60
CA VAL A 108 2.01 32.43 -23.64
C VAL A 108 0.76 32.51 -24.51
N LEU A 109 -0.31 33.08 -23.98
CA LEU A 109 -1.50 33.36 -24.74
C LEU A 109 -1.31 34.67 -25.52
N GLU A 110 -1.51 34.66 -26.83
CA GLU A 110 -1.30 35.84 -27.69
C GLU A 110 -2.62 36.40 -28.22
N THR A 111 -3.74 35.78 -27.87
CA THR A 111 -5.09 36.14 -28.34
C THR A 111 -6.12 35.75 -27.28
N ALA A 112 -7.18 36.55 -27.14
CA ALA A 112 -8.28 36.24 -26.21
C ALA A 112 -8.81 34.81 -26.38
N MET A 113 -9.26 34.21 -25.28
CA MET A 113 -9.67 32.80 -25.23
C MET A 113 -10.94 32.61 -24.40
N ASN A 114 -11.84 31.75 -24.88
CA ASN A 114 -12.93 31.18 -24.10
C ASN A 114 -12.64 29.69 -23.86
N VAL A 115 -12.84 29.23 -22.63
CA VAL A 115 -12.68 27.83 -22.25
C VAL A 115 -13.95 27.35 -21.55
N SER A 116 -14.46 26.18 -21.95
CA SER A 116 -15.72 25.61 -21.46
C SER A 116 -15.57 24.41 -20.52
N GLY A 117 -14.34 23.92 -20.36
CA GLY A 117 -13.91 22.87 -19.43
C GLY A 117 -12.66 23.29 -18.67
N PRO A 118 -11.94 22.35 -18.04
CA PRO A 118 -10.80 22.70 -17.21
C PRO A 118 -9.55 23.09 -18.02
N ILE A 119 -8.82 24.07 -17.50
CA ILE A 119 -7.41 24.30 -17.80
C ILE A 119 -6.61 23.56 -16.74
N HIS A 120 -5.69 22.68 -17.14
CA HIS A 120 -4.80 21.90 -16.26
C HIS A 120 -3.36 22.41 -16.33
N PRO A 121 -2.89 23.16 -15.32
CA PRO A 121 -1.50 23.59 -15.21
C PRO A 121 -0.67 22.46 -14.58
N GLU A 122 -0.06 21.62 -15.42
CA GLU A 122 0.74 20.46 -15.00
C GLU A 122 2.22 20.81 -14.81
N LEU A 123 2.78 21.64 -15.70
CA LEU A 123 4.18 22.08 -15.61
C LEU A 123 4.43 23.41 -16.33
N GLY A 124 5.17 24.30 -15.68
CA GLY A 124 5.56 25.63 -16.17
C GLY A 124 4.45 26.68 -16.14
N VAL A 125 4.78 27.89 -16.59
CA VAL A 125 3.90 29.06 -16.48
C VAL A 125 2.99 29.18 -17.70
N PHE A 126 1.68 29.22 -17.49
CA PHE A 126 0.72 29.71 -18.46
C PHE A 126 0.52 31.22 -18.26
N ASP A 127 1.16 32.01 -19.12
CA ASP A 127 1.06 33.49 -19.11
C ASP A 127 -0.09 33.93 -20.02
N LEU A 128 -1.15 34.47 -19.42
CA LEU A 128 -2.32 34.96 -20.15
C LEU A 128 -2.01 36.28 -20.90
N ASN A 129 -0.87 36.92 -20.63
CA ASN A 129 -0.33 38.06 -21.38
C ASN A 129 -1.33 39.22 -21.55
N ASN A 130 -2.12 39.49 -20.50
CA ASN A 130 -3.22 40.47 -20.48
C ASN A 130 -4.28 40.25 -21.59
N GLN A 131 -4.38 39.04 -22.13
CA GLN A 131 -5.49 38.65 -22.98
C GLN A 131 -6.73 38.38 -22.14
N GLN A 132 -7.90 38.64 -22.70
CA GLN A 132 -9.15 38.28 -22.06
C GLN A 132 -9.32 36.76 -22.10
N VAL A 133 -9.39 36.13 -20.93
CA VAL A 133 -9.66 34.70 -20.78
C VAL A 133 -10.97 34.52 -20.05
N VAL A 134 -11.96 33.91 -20.69
CA VAL A 134 -13.28 33.67 -20.09
C VAL A 134 -13.45 32.19 -19.82
N LEU A 135 -13.63 31.86 -18.55
CA LEU A 135 -14.11 30.55 -18.11
C LEU A 135 -15.62 30.54 -18.27
N THR A 136 -16.08 30.01 -19.39
CA THR A 136 -17.48 30.09 -19.82
C THR A 136 -18.37 29.15 -19.02
N SER A 137 -19.61 29.57 -18.77
CA SER A 137 -20.58 28.74 -18.05
C SER A 137 -21.92 28.68 -18.78
N PHE A 138 -22.38 27.47 -19.07
CA PHE A 138 -23.62 27.22 -19.81
C PHE A 138 -24.19 25.82 -19.52
N PRO A 139 -25.51 25.63 -19.66
CA PRO A 139 -26.13 24.33 -19.49
C PRO A 139 -25.94 23.46 -20.75
N ILE A 140 -25.53 22.21 -20.55
CA ILE A 140 -25.54 21.14 -21.57
C ILE A 140 -26.43 20.01 -21.05
N ASP A 141 -27.48 19.66 -21.79
CA ASP A 141 -28.42 18.58 -21.42
C ASP A 141 -28.98 18.67 -19.99
N GLY A 142 -29.19 19.91 -19.49
CA GLY A 142 -29.70 20.17 -18.14
C GLY A 142 -28.64 20.22 -17.04
N ILE A 143 -27.35 20.12 -17.39
CA ILE A 143 -26.23 20.19 -16.46
C ILE A 143 -25.41 21.45 -16.73
N THR A 144 -25.21 22.28 -15.71
CA THR A 144 -24.32 23.45 -15.80
C THR A 144 -22.88 22.98 -15.95
N LYS A 145 -22.24 23.36 -17.06
CA LYS A 145 -20.80 23.24 -17.28
C LYS A 145 -20.17 24.61 -17.09
N THR A 146 -19.10 24.68 -16.31
CA THR A 146 -18.31 25.89 -16.10
C THR A 146 -16.85 25.56 -16.39
N GLY A 147 -16.19 26.39 -17.20
CA GLY A 147 -14.74 26.32 -17.35
C GLY A 147 -14.04 26.57 -16.02
N SER A 148 -12.89 25.95 -15.79
CA SER A 148 -12.17 26.06 -14.53
C SER A 148 -10.66 26.19 -14.72
N ILE A 149 -9.95 26.65 -13.69
CA ILE A 149 -8.52 26.41 -13.52
C ILE A 149 -8.38 25.27 -12.52
N GLY A 150 -8.03 24.08 -13.02
CA GLY A 150 -7.81 22.89 -12.19
C GLY A 150 -6.64 23.06 -11.22
N GLU A 151 -6.24 21.95 -10.59
CA GLU A 151 -5.08 21.93 -9.69
C GLU A 151 -3.83 22.48 -10.39
N ILE A 152 -3.23 23.50 -9.79
CA ILE A 152 -1.92 24.02 -10.20
C ILE A 152 -0.86 23.12 -9.57
N LYS A 153 -0.31 22.21 -10.37
CA LYS A 153 0.70 21.25 -9.90
C LYS A 153 2.00 21.93 -9.50
N ASN A 154 2.80 21.22 -8.72
CA ASN A 154 4.11 21.70 -8.33
C ASN A 154 5.01 21.96 -9.55
N GLY A 155 5.48 23.20 -9.70
CA GLY A 155 6.28 23.64 -10.84
C GLY A 155 5.44 24.25 -11.98
N ALA A 156 4.12 24.31 -11.85
CA ALA A 156 3.22 25.06 -12.72
C ALA A 156 2.79 26.40 -12.11
N ASP A 157 2.32 27.31 -12.96
CA ASP A 157 1.61 28.52 -12.53
C ASP A 157 0.69 29.05 -13.64
N VAL A 158 -0.32 29.84 -13.28
CA VAL A 158 -1.13 30.62 -14.22
C VAL A 158 -1.03 32.10 -13.83
N VAL A 159 -0.64 32.95 -14.79
CA VAL A 159 -0.37 34.37 -14.56
C VAL A 159 -1.24 35.24 -15.45
N GLY A 160 -2.06 36.09 -14.84
CA GLY A 160 -2.95 37.02 -15.52
C GLY A 160 -4.32 37.07 -14.84
N GLU A 161 -5.19 37.90 -15.39
CA GLU A 161 -6.59 38.01 -14.94
C GLU A 161 -7.48 37.07 -15.76
N ILE A 162 -8.52 36.56 -15.12
CA ILE A 162 -9.56 35.75 -15.76
C ILE A 162 -10.91 36.43 -15.57
N THR A 163 -11.81 36.18 -16.50
CA THR A 163 -13.25 36.35 -16.31
C THR A 163 -13.84 34.99 -15.98
N ILE A 164 -14.50 34.84 -14.83
CA ILE A 164 -15.23 33.61 -14.49
C ILE A 164 -16.73 33.86 -14.66
N GLN A 165 -17.39 32.96 -15.37
CA GLN A 165 -18.84 32.96 -15.52
C GLN A 165 -19.48 31.88 -14.65
N ARG A 166 -20.69 32.17 -14.16
CA ARG A 166 -21.56 31.17 -13.53
C ARG A 166 -22.98 31.32 -14.09
N PHE A 167 -23.41 30.31 -14.83
CA PHE A 167 -24.81 30.20 -15.24
C PHE A 167 -25.69 29.95 -14.03
N ILE A 168 -26.75 30.74 -13.90
CA ILE A 168 -27.78 30.60 -12.89
C ILE A 168 -29.10 30.34 -13.59
N GLU A 169 -29.76 29.24 -13.25
CA GLU A 169 -31.13 29.01 -13.66
C GLU A 169 -32.04 30.04 -13.00
N SER A 170 -32.82 30.75 -13.82
CA SER A 170 -33.61 31.91 -13.43
C SER A 170 -35.07 31.82 -13.86
N LEU A 171 -35.54 30.65 -14.31
CA LEU A 171 -36.95 30.43 -14.68
C LEU A 171 -37.87 30.57 -13.48
N GLU A 172 -37.38 30.10 -12.33
CA GLU A 172 -37.98 30.27 -11.04
C GLU A 172 -37.14 31.22 -10.22
N ASP A 173 -37.78 31.74 -9.19
CA ASP A 173 -37.11 32.55 -8.22
C ASP A 173 -36.43 31.72 -7.14
N GLY A 174 -35.56 32.35 -6.37
CA GLY A 174 -35.01 31.70 -5.20
C GLY A 174 -33.72 32.31 -4.71
N THR A 175 -33.37 31.91 -3.51
CA THR A 175 -32.16 32.40 -2.85
C THR A 175 -31.01 31.44 -3.02
N ARG A 176 -29.80 32.00 -3.17
CA ARG A 176 -28.56 31.26 -3.36
C ARG A 176 -27.45 31.89 -2.54
N PHE A 177 -26.51 31.08 -2.11
CA PHE A 177 -25.22 31.56 -1.64
C PHE A 177 -24.26 31.72 -2.83
N ILE A 178 -23.79 32.94 -3.05
CA ILE A 178 -22.87 33.30 -4.13
C ILE A 178 -21.61 33.95 -3.57
N GLY A 179 -20.50 33.79 -4.28
CA GLY A 179 -19.30 34.56 -4.03
C GLY A 179 -18.24 34.23 -5.07
N PRO A 180 -17.55 35.22 -5.65
CA PRO A 180 -16.56 34.97 -6.68
C PRO A 180 -15.18 34.59 -6.09
N PRO A 181 -14.40 33.73 -6.77
CA PRO A 181 -13.01 33.42 -6.41
C PRO A 181 -12.00 34.50 -6.90
N ILE A 182 -12.43 35.76 -6.96
CA ILE A 182 -11.69 36.90 -7.53
C ILE A 182 -11.45 37.97 -6.46
N LYS A 183 -10.25 38.53 -6.43
CA LYS A 183 -9.80 39.52 -5.44
C LYS A 183 -10.27 40.93 -5.78
N ASN A 184 -10.35 41.77 -4.74
CA ASN A 184 -10.51 43.24 -4.86
C ASN A 184 -11.77 43.71 -5.62
N LEU A 185 -12.88 43.00 -5.50
CA LEU A 185 -14.14 43.34 -6.14
C LEU A 185 -15.04 44.21 -5.23
N GLN A 186 -16.08 44.79 -5.82
CA GLN A 186 -17.17 45.52 -5.17
C GLN A 186 -18.50 44.77 -5.30
N ILE A 187 -19.49 45.12 -4.48
CA ILE A 187 -20.85 44.54 -4.56
C ILE A 187 -21.43 44.67 -5.98
N SER A 188 -21.20 45.80 -6.66
CA SER A 188 -21.67 46.02 -8.02
C SER A 188 -21.12 45.02 -9.03
N ASP A 189 -19.95 44.43 -8.78
CA ASP A 189 -19.32 43.48 -9.72
C ASP A 189 -20.01 42.11 -9.68
N ILE A 190 -20.68 41.75 -8.57
CA ILE A 190 -21.38 40.46 -8.45
C ILE A 190 -22.90 40.57 -8.63
N SER A 191 -23.42 41.80 -8.74
CA SER A 191 -24.84 42.10 -8.64
C SER A 191 -25.42 42.82 -9.86
N ASP A 192 -24.67 42.97 -10.94
CA ASP A 192 -25.11 43.67 -12.17
C ASP A 192 -25.83 42.73 -13.16
N ASN A 193 -25.76 41.41 -12.95
CA ASN A 193 -26.40 40.40 -13.79
C ASN A 193 -27.79 39.96 -13.29
N PHE A 194 -28.32 40.55 -12.22
CA PHE A 194 -29.70 40.32 -11.74
C PHE A 194 -30.27 41.57 -11.10
N VAL A 195 -31.60 41.61 -10.93
CA VAL A 195 -32.27 42.79 -10.34
C VAL A 195 -31.95 42.91 -8.86
N THR A 196 -31.47 44.08 -8.43
CA THR A 196 -31.11 44.38 -7.05
C THR A 196 -32.05 45.37 -6.37
N THR A 197 -32.24 45.24 -5.05
CA THR A 197 -33.22 46.03 -4.28
C THR A 197 -32.68 46.44 -2.92
N GLY A 198 -33.12 47.59 -2.42
CA GLY A 198 -33.03 47.96 -0.98
C GLY A 198 -31.71 48.59 -0.50
N PHE A 199 -30.73 48.83 -1.38
CA PHE A 199 -29.47 49.49 -1.01
C PHE A 199 -29.04 50.58 -2.01
N ILE A 200 -28.13 51.47 -1.61
CA ILE A 200 -27.66 52.59 -2.43
C ILE A 200 -26.95 52.03 -3.67
N GLY A 201 -27.35 52.47 -4.86
CA GLY A 201 -26.74 52.01 -6.12
C GLY A 201 -27.38 50.76 -6.73
N SER A 202 -28.32 50.09 -6.03
CA SER A 202 -29.14 49.01 -6.61
C SER A 202 -30.13 49.52 -7.67
N ASP A 203 -30.75 48.60 -8.44
CA ASP A 203 -31.78 48.94 -9.43
C ASP A 203 -33.02 49.59 -8.80
N TYR A 204 -33.39 49.12 -7.60
CA TYR A 204 -34.51 49.63 -6.81
C TYR A 204 -34.09 50.00 -5.38
N PRO A 205 -33.40 51.14 -5.16
CA PRO A 205 -32.82 51.48 -3.86
C PRO A 205 -33.81 51.71 -2.73
N ASN A 206 -35.05 52.09 -3.04
CA ASN A 206 -36.10 52.38 -2.05
C ASN A 206 -37.11 51.23 -1.90
N HIS A 207 -36.78 50.04 -2.39
CA HIS A 207 -37.62 48.86 -2.20
C HIS A 207 -37.68 48.48 -0.71
N TYR A 208 -38.76 47.83 -0.27
CA TYR A 208 -39.02 47.58 1.15
C TYR A 208 -38.16 46.45 1.75
N PHE A 209 -37.48 45.67 0.91
CA PHE A 209 -36.54 44.63 1.32
C PHE A 209 -35.25 44.73 0.50
N THR A 210 -34.17 44.29 1.11
CA THR A 210 -32.85 44.19 0.49
C THR A 210 -32.58 42.75 0.10
N ASN A 211 -32.24 42.51 -1.18
CA ASN A 211 -32.12 41.16 -1.73
C ASN A 211 -30.69 40.59 -1.75
N VAL A 212 -29.73 41.31 -1.17
CA VAL A 212 -28.34 40.86 -1.01
C VAL A 212 -27.90 41.12 0.43
N SER A 213 -27.42 40.09 1.10
CA SER A 213 -26.89 40.15 2.47
C SER A 213 -25.60 39.34 2.60
N TYR A 214 -24.89 39.57 3.70
CA TYR A 214 -23.73 38.79 4.14
C TYR A 214 -23.96 38.30 5.57
N TYR A 215 -23.13 37.38 6.06
CA TYR A 215 -23.24 36.87 7.42
C TYR A 215 -22.17 37.50 8.32
N ASP A 216 -22.58 38.17 9.39
CA ASP A 216 -21.70 38.74 10.42
C ASP A 216 -21.83 37.93 11.71
N GLU A 217 -20.84 37.06 11.95
CA GLU A 217 -20.80 36.23 13.15
C GLU A 217 -20.72 37.10 14.40
N VAL A 218 -19.87 38.12 14.44
CA VAL A 218 -19.60 38.89 15.66
C VAL A 218 -20.80 39.73 16.09
N ASN A 219 -21.54 40.31 15.15
CA ASN A 219 -22.65 41.23 15.45
C ASN A 219 -24.04 40.59 15.25
N ARG A 220 -24.25 39.38 15.79
CA ARG A 220 -25.56 38.71 15.83
C ARG A 220 -26.24 38.82 17.20
N ASP A 221 -27.55 38.60 17.22
CA ASP A 221 -28.36 38.46 18.44
C ASP A 221 -28.34 37.00 18.93
N SER A 222 -29.28 36.58 19.77
CA SER A 222 -29.33 35.22 20.35
C SER A 222 -29.74 34.11 19.37
N ASP A 223 -29.96 34.42 18.09
CA ASP A 223 -30.48 33.54 17.04
C ASP A 223 -29.50 33.50 15.87
N ALA A 224 -29.21 32.32 15.33
CA ALA A 224 -28.27 32.14 14.22
C ALA A 224 -28.66 32.94 12.97
N SER A 225 -29.96 33.06 12.66
CA SER A 225 -30.48 33.80 11.51
C SER A 225 -30.21 35.30 11.59
N SER A 226 -30.07 35.85 12.81
CA SER A 226 -29.82 37.27 13.04
C SER A 226 -28.41 37.74 12.60
N GLY A 227 -27.51 36.80 12.27
CA GLY A 227 -26.20 37.10 11.69
C GLY A 227 -26.28 37.63 10.27
N PHE A 228 -27.36 37.38 9.52
CA PHE A 228 -27.52 37.95 8.18
C PHE A 228 -27.75 39.46 8.23
N LYS A 229 -26.83 40.23 7.62
CA LYS A 229 -26.88 41.69 7.52
C LYS A 229 -27.00 42.13 6.07
N TYR A 230 -27.87 43.11 5.84
CA TYR A 230 -28.08 43.67 4.51
C TYR A 230 -26.89 44.51 4.07
N ILE A 231 -26.62 44.51 2.76
CA ILE A 231 -25.68 45.44 2.14
C ILE A 231 -26.25 46.86 2.16
N GLU A 232 -25.38 47.86 2.29
CA GLU A 232 -25.76 49.28 2.33
C GLU A 232 -25.50 50.00 1.00
N ASN A 233 -24.43 49.65 0.27
CA ASN A 233 -24.06 50.34 -0.96
C ASN A 233 -23.39 49.41 -2.00
N ALA A 234 -23.73 49.59 -3.28
CA ALA A 234 -23.16 48.87 -4.40
C ALA A 234 -21.64 49.06 -4.56
N THR A 235 -21.09 50.18 -4.06
CA THR A 235 -19.64 50.46 -4.12
C THR A 235 -18.85 49.92 -2.93
N ASP A 236 -19.52 49.25 -1.98
CA ASP A 236 -18.83 48.62 -0.86
C ASP A 236 -17.94 47.49 -1.40
N SER A 237 -16.73 47.37 -0.85
CA SER A 237 -15.83 46.27 -1.20
C SER A 237 -16.38 44.94 -0.70
N LEU A 238 -16.24 43.90 -1.52
CA LEU A 238 -16.47 42.53 -1.07
C LEU A 238 -15.46 42.18 0.04
N LEU A 239 -15.95 41.52 1.08
CA LEU A 239 -15.09 41.04 2.16
C LEU A 239 -14.35 39.79 1.66
N GLU A 240 -13.05 39.70 1.99
CA GLU A 240 -12.26 38.53 1.61
C GLU A 240 -12.88 37.27 2.21
N HIS A 241 -13.02 36.22 1.38
CA HIS A 241 -13.53 34.90 1.74
C HIS A 241 -15.01 34.84 2.19
N GLN A 242 -15.74 35.95 2.09
CA GLN A 242 -17.15 36.03 2.47
C GLN A 242 -18.08 35.56 1.34
N GLY A 243 -19.03 34.70 1.70
CA GLY A 243 -20.19 34.36 0.88
C GLY A 243 -21.35 35.33 1.08
N TYR A 244 -22.17 35.51 0.05
CA TYR A 244 -23.31 36.42 0.04
C TYR A 244 -24.60 35.65 -0.20
N TYR A 245 -25.62 35.96 0.59
CA TYR A 245 -26.98 35.44 0.45
C TYR A 245 -27.74 36.37 -0.49
N ALA A 246 -28.01 35.89 -1.71
CA ALA A 246 -28.58 36.68 -2.78
C ALA A 246 -29.86 36.05 -3.30
N TYR A 247 -30.93 36.82 -3.27
CA TYR A 247 -32.22 36.44 -3.80
C TYR A 247 -32.32 36.86 -5.27
N PHE A 248 -32.63 35.86 -6.12
CA PHE A 248 -32.79 36.01 -7.55
C PHE A 248 -34.28 36.03 -7.89
N PRO A 249 -34.80 37.14 -8.47
CA PRO A 249 -36.15 37.16 -9.00
C PRO A 249 -36.25 36.32 -10.29
N PRO A 250 -37.46 35.86 -10.66
CA PRO A 250 -37.64 35.07 -11.86
C PRO A 250 -37.41 35.97 -13.06
N SER A 251 -36.67 35.46 -14.04
CA SER A 251 -36.20 36.20 -15.21
C SER A 251 -36.47 35.42 -16.49
N THR A 252 -37.00 36.12 -17.50
CA THR A 252 -37.17 35.55 -18.85
C THR A 252 -35.85 35.52 -19.64
N THR A 253 -34.78 36.09 -19.10
CA THR A 253 -33.43 36.06 -19.67
C THR A 253 -32.52 35.25 -18.77
N THR A 254 -31.63 34.48 -19.36
CA THR A 254 -30.59 33.75 -18.64
C THR A 254 -29.72 34.71 -17.82
N ASN A 255 -29.56 34.41 -16.53
CA ASN A 255 -28.59 35.10 -15.69
C ASN A 255 -27.27 34.34 -15.77
N ILE A 256 -26.23 35.02 -16.25
CA ILE A 256 -24.85 34.54 -16.18
C ILE A 256 -24.15 35.56 -15.29
N LEU A 257 -23.77 35.15 -14.08
CA LEU A 257 -22.93 35.97 -13.23
C LEU A 257 -21.53 36.01 -13.83
N ASP A 258 -20.90 37.17 -13.90
CA ASP A 258 -19.54 37.28 -14.40
C ASP A 258 -18.70 38.32 -13.64
N VAL A 259 -17.47 37.94 -13.29
CA VAL A 259 -16.50 38.87 -12.70
C VAL A 259 -15.13 38.69 -13.34
N THR A 260 -14.36 39.77 -13.40
CA THR A 260 -13.01 39.77 -13.97
C THR A 260 -12.00 40.28 -12.95
N GLY A 261 -10.86 39.60 -12.83
CA GLY A 261 -9.74 40.09 -12.03
C GLY A 261 -8.72 39.02 -11.71
N GLU A 262 -7.85 39.33 -10.74
CA GLU A 262 -6.90 38.38 -10.17
C GLU A 262 -7.64 37.37 -9.30
N PHE A 263 -7.40 36.07 -9.51
CA PHE A 263 -8.03 34.98 -8.77
C PHE A 263 -7.16 34.47 -7.62
N TYR A 264 -7.75 33.81 -6.62
CA TYR A 264 -6.98 33.10 -5.60
C TYR A 264 -6.42 31.78 -6.15
N LYS A 265 -5.20 31.44 -5.72
CA LYS A 265 -4.46 30.24 -6.10
C LYS A 265 -3.46 29.89 -4.99
N GLY A 266 -2.97 28.66 -4.99
CA GLY A 266 -2.13 28.12 -3.92
C GLY A 266 -2.94 27.87 -2.65
N GLU A 267 -2.27 27.81 -1.51
CA GLU A 267 -2.91 27.71 -0.19
C GLU A 267 -3.73 28.96 0.13
N VAL A 268 -4.97 28.78 0.59
CA VAL A 268 -5.86 29.86 1.05
C VAL A 268 -6.46 29.49 2.40
N THR A 269 -6.27 30.33 3.41
CA THR A 269 -6.79 30.12 4.78
C THR A 269 -7.83 31.17 5.14
N TYR A 270 -8.94 30.71 5.70
CA TYR A 270 -10.02 31.53 6.22
C TYR A 270 -9.91 31.56 7.74
N ASP A 271 -9.78 32.75 8.32
CA ASP A 271 -9.84 32.95 9.76
C ASP A 271 -11.29 33.15 10.19
N LEU A 272 -11.83 32.26 11.02
CA LEU A 272 -13.23 32.25 11.45
C LEU A 272 -13.34 32.67 12.92
N SER A 273 -14.25 33.59 13.22
CA SER A 273 -14.47 34.03 14.60
C SER A 273 -15.35 33.04 15.37
N HIS A 274 -15.35 33.15 16.70
CA HIS A 274 -16.27 32.38 17.54
C HIS A 274 -16.71 33.20 18.74
N THR A 275 -17.89 33.79 18.61
CA THR A 275 -18.60 34.52 19.65
C THR A 275 -19.46 33.54 20.44
N ASN A 276 -19.21 33.42 21.75
CA ASN A 276 -19.99 32.52 22.60
C ASN A 276 -21.21 33.26 23.19
N THR A 277 -22.42 32.84 22.83
CA THR A 277 -23.68 33.42 23.34
C THR A 277 -24.28 32.61 24.50
N GLY A 278 -23.72 31.44 24.79
CA GLY A 278 -24.27 30.44 25.70
C GLY A 278 -25.23 29.45 25.04
N TYR A 279 -25.47 29.60 23.73
CA TYR A 279 -26.28 28.70 22.91
C TYR A 279 -25.42 28.18 21.75
N THR A 280 -24.79 27.03 21.93
CA THR A 280 -23.82 26.41 20.99
C THR A 280 -24.36 26.24 19.58
N ALA A 281 -25.65 25.94 19.43
CA ALA A 281 -26.30 25.82 18.13
C ALA A 281 -26.30 27.13 17.32
N ASN A 282 -26.20 28.28 17.99
CA ASN A 282 -26.26 29.61 17.37
C ASN A 282 -24.88 30.24 17.21
N ASP A 283 -23.81 29.57 17.62
CA ASP A 283 -22.47 30.14 17.70
C ASP A 283 -21.56 29.74 16.53
N GLY A 284 -20.65 30.63 16.11
CA GLY A 284 -19.57 30.33 15.17
C GLY A 284 -19.96 30.20 13.69
N TRP A 285 -21.18 30.53 13.28
CA TRP A 285 -21.60 30.42 11.89
C TRP A 285 -20.93 31.44 10.96
N HIS A 286 -20.54 31.00 9.76
CA HIS A 286 -19.97 31.85 8.71
C HIS A 286 -20.52 31.43 7.35
N CYS A 287 -20.86 32.40 6.51
CA CYS A 287 -21.07 32.18 5.09
C CYS A 287 -19.74 32.41 4.36
N VAL A 288 -19.12 31.36 3.86
CA VAL A 288 -17.82 31.42 3.20
C VAL A 288 -17.95 31.05 1.72
N VAL A 289 -16.94 31.40 0.93
CA VAL A 289 -16.92 31.17 -0.52
C VAL A 289 -16.00 30.01 -0.88
N ASN A 290 -16.21 29.38 -2.03
CA ASN A 290 -15.15 28.60 -2.67
C ASN A 290 -14.02 29.56 -3.13
N PRO A 291 -12.76 29.41 -2.66
CA PRO A 291 -11.69 30.33 -2.99
C PRO A 291 -11.24 30.26 -4.45
N TYR A 292 -11.48 29.13 -5.14
CA TYR A 292 -10.84 28.85 -6.42
C TYR A 292 -11.79 29.00 -7.61
N PRO A 293 -11.27 29.33 -8.81
CA PRO A 293 -12.02 29.24 -10.06
C PRO A 293 -12.12 27.78 -10.54
N SER A 294 -12.47 26.87 -9.64
CA SER A 294 -12.74 25.45 -9.87
C SER A 294 -13.71 24.95 -8.82
N ALA A 295 -14.40 23.84 -9.09
CA ALA A 295 -15.07 23.11 -8.02
C ALA A 295 -14.04 22.58 -7.02
N ILE A 296 -14.43 22.48 -5.76
CA ILE A 296 -13.63 21.90 -4.67
C ILE A 296 -14.37 20.73 -4.05
N ASP A 297 -13.63 19.69 -3.69
CA ASP A 297 -14.13 18.55 -2.92
C ASP A 297 -13.81 18.76 -1.43
N MET A 298 -14.86 18.99 -0.65
CA MET A 298 -14.77 19.24 0.80
C MET A 298 -14.42 17.98 1.60
N SER A 299 -14.48 16.79 0.99
CA SER A 299 -14.02 15.54 1.59
C SER A 299 -12.51 15.29 1.39
N SER A 300 -11.88 16.08 0.52
CA SER A 300 -10.45 15.97 0.24
C SER A 300 -9.61 16.25 1.49
N ALA A 301 -8.57 15.44 1.70
CA ALA A 301 -7.56 15.69 2.75
C ALA A 301 -6.80 17.01 2.56
N CYS A 302 -6.98 17.68 1.41
CA CYS A 302 -6.43 19.00 1.12
C CYS A 302 -7.29 20.16 1.64
N VAL A 303 -8.43 19.85 2.26
CA VAL A 303 -9.24 20.78 3.04
C VAL A 303 -9.00 20.51 4.53
N GLU A 304 -8.44 21.48 5.23
CA GLU A 304 -8.08 21.34 6.64
C GLU A 304 -9.05 22.15 7.52
N PHE A 305 -9.76 21.45 8.41
CA PHE A 305 -10.68 22.02 9.38
C PHE A 305 -9.98 22.11 10.75
N ASN A 306 -9.81 23.33 11.28
CA ASN A 306 -9.26 23.55 12.62
C ASN A 306 -10.27 24.33 13.48
N ASN A 307 -10.83 23.67 14.51
CA ASN A 307 -11.96 24.19 15.29
C ASN A 307 -13.15 24.62 14.40
N VAL A 308 -13.42 23.87 13.34
CA VAL A 308 -14.57 24.05 12.44
C VAL A 308 -15.25 22.70 12.28
N SER A 309 -16.58 22.67 12.27
CA SER A 309 -17.34 21.47 11.91
C SER A 309 -17.10 21.12 10.43
N GLN A 310 -17.04 19.83 10.13
CA GLN A 310 -16.92 19.34 8.75
C GLN A 310 -18.26 19.41 7.99
N ALA A 311 -19.36 19.69 8.70
CA ALA A 311 -20.65 19.91 8.08
C ALA A 311 -20.65 21.20 7.26
N ILE A 312 -21.05 21.08 6.00
CA ILE A 312 -21.25 22.20 5.08
C ILE A 312 -22.71 22.30 4.69
N TYR A 313 -23.18 23.54 4.54
CA TYR A 313 -24.59 23.82 4.22
C TYR A 313 -24.67 24.69 2.99
N ILE A 314 -25.39 24.21 1.99
CA ILE A 314 -25.66 24.91 0.74
C ILE A 314 -27.17 25.14 0.68
N ILE A 315 -27.59 26.26 0.08
CA ILE A 315 -29.02 26.46 -0.22
C ILE A 315 -29.32 25.94 -1.61
N ASP A 316 -30.26 25.00 -1.69
CA ASP A 316 -30.91 24.63 -2.94
C ASP A 316 -32.24 25.38 -3.09
N HIS A 317 -32.25 26.30 -4.05
CA HIS A 317 -33.41 27.10 -4.40
C HIS A 317 -34.61 26.29 -4.94
N SER A 318 -34.38 25.05 -5.41
CA SER A 318 -35.43 24.19 -5.96
C SER A 318 -36.22 23.46 -4.86
N LEU A 319 -35.72 23.50 -3.63
CA LEU A 319 -36.35 22.95 -2.44
C LEU A 319 -37.03 24.07 -1.63
N GLY A 320 -37.98 23.73 -0.76
CA GLY A 320 -38.57 24.71 0.16
C GLY A 320 -39.65 25.63 -0.40
N GLY A 321 -40.04 25.46 -1.67
CA GLY A 321 -40.99 26.35 -2.32
C GLY A 321 -40.38 27.70 -2.74
N SER A 322 -41.15 28.50 -3.48
CA SER A 322 -40.67 29.74 -4.11
C SER A 322 -40.03 30.70 -3.11
N TRP A 323 -38.94 31.36 -3.54
CA TRP A 323 -38.19 32.43 -2.85
C TRP A 323 -37.17 32.04 -1.76
N GLN A 324 -37.42 31.05 -0.90
CA GLN A 324 -36.58 30.78 0.28
C GLN A 324 -35.41 29.81 0.01
N GLY A 325 -35.66 28.73 -0.74
CA GLY A 325 -34.72 27.60 -0.82
C GLY A 325 -34.68 26.79 0.48
N GLU A 326 -34.09 25.58 0.44
CA GLU A 326 -33.81 24.78 1.64
C GLU A 326 -32.32 24.42 1.73
N TYR A 327 -31.83 24.20 2.95
CA TYR A 327 -30.48 23.73 3.17
C TYR A 327 -30.33 22.26 2.78
N VAL A 328 -29.33 22.03 1.94
CA VAL A 328 -28.75 20.73 1.68
C VAL A 328 -27.46 20.63 2.46
N VAL A 329 -27.25 19.50 3.12
CA VAL A 329 -26.17 19.33 4.08
C VAL A 329 -25.31 18.16 3.66
N TYR A 330 -24.00 18.32 3.78
CA TYR A 330 -23.04 17.23 3.68
C TYR A 330 -22.15 17.25 4.91
N ASN A 331 -21.95 16.08 5.51
CA ASN A 331 -20.91 15.87 6.49
C ASN A 331 -20.36 14.46 6.36
N ASN A 332 -19.04 14.35 6.23
CA ASN A 332 -18.29 13.08 6.34
C ASN A 332 -18.98 11.91 5.58
N GLY A 333 -19.14 12.03 4.26
CA GLY A 333 -19.73 10.99 3.41
C GLY A 333 -21.23 10.78 3.55
N ILE A 334 -21.93 11.61 4.33
CA ILE A 334 -23.38 11.56 4.50
C ILE A 334 -23.97 12.88 4.04
N SER A 335 -24.97 12.80 3.16
CA SER A 335 -25.74 13.95 2.72
C SER A 335 -27.18 13.92 3.22
N VAL A 336 -27.81 15.09 3.29
CA VAL A 336 -29.24 15.29 3.60
C VAL A 336 -29.83 16.22 2.55
N ASN A 337 -31.04 15.92 2.09
CA ASN A 337 -31.77 16.69 1.08
C ASN A 337 -31.02 16.83 -0.25
N GLY A 338 -30.13 15.90 -0.58
CA GLY A 338 -29.32 15.95 -1.80
C GLY A 338 -28.03 16.77 -1.69
N GLY A 339 -27.54 17.04 -0.47
CA GLY A 339 -26.23 17.67 -0.27
C GLY A 339 -25.07 16.88 -0.90
N THR A 340 -23.93 17.56 -1.06
CA THR A 340 -22.72 16.99 -1.64
C THR A 340 -21.49 17.65 -1.02
N GLU A 341 -20.39 16.90 -1.01
CA GLU A 341 -19.02 17.31 -0.76
C GLU A 341 -18.50 18.34 -1.77
N VAL A 342 -19.06 18.41 -2.98
CA VAL A 342 -18.54 19.26 -4.05
C VAL A 342 -19.15 20.66 -3.99
N VAL A 343 -18.32 21.68 -3.80
CA VAL A 343 -18.73 23.10 -3.88
C VAL A 343 -18.24 23.66 -5.21
N ALA A 344 -19.17 24.06 -6.08
CA ALA A 344 -18.80 24.60 -7.39
C ALA A 344 -18.07 25.96 -7.29
N SER A 345 -17.37 26.36 -8.35
CA SER A 345 -16.85 27.72 -8.44
C SER A 345 -18.00 28.74 -8.39
N PHE A 346 -17.75 29.90 -7.79
CA PHE A 346 -18.76 30.96 -7.58
C PHE A 346 -19.85 30.62 -6.53
N GLN A 347 -19.82 29.43 -5.94
CA GLN A 347 -20.76 29.00 -4.91
C GLN A 347 -20.21 29.30 -3.53
N ALA A 348 -21.07 29.80 -2.66
CA ALA A 348 -20.79 29.95 -1.24
C ALA A 348 -21.57 28.91 -0.42
N PHE A 349 -21.15 28.70 0.81
CA PHE A 349 -21.71 27.70 1.73
C PHE A 349 -21.53 28.16 3.17
N MET A 350 -22.36 27.66 4.08
CA MET A 350 -22.18 27.92 5.51
C MET A 350 -21.30 26.86 6.14
N VAL A 351 -20.49 27.30 7.09
CA VAL A 351 -19.71 26.47 8.01
C VAL A 351 -19.86 26.99 9.43
N GLN A 352 -19.51 26.16 10.41
CA GLN A 352 -19.58 26.52 11.81
C GLN A 352 -18.23 26.35 12.50
N ALA A 353 -17.66 27.45 13.00
CA ALA A 353 -16.56 27.42 13.95
C ALA A 353 -17.08 26.81 15.28
N THR A 354 -16.30 25.90 15.86
CA THR A 354 -16.65 25.17 17.08
C THR A 354 -15.91 25.69 18.31
N GLY A 355 -15.00 26.65 18.12
CA GLY A 355 -14.23 27.28 19.18
C GLY A 355 -13.40 28.47 18.68
N PRO A 356 -12.64 29.12 19.58
CA PRO A 356 -11.74 30.22 19.21
C PRO A 356 -10.59 29.74 18.32
N ASP A 357 -9.94 30.70 17.64
CA ASP A 357 -8.82 30.46 16.71
C ASP A 357 -9.18 29.44 15.62
N ALA A 358 -10.43 29.48 15.15
CA ALA A 358 -10.94 28.59 14.12
C ALA A 358 -10.42 29.00 12.74
N SER A 359 -10.08 28.01 11.93
CA SER A 359 -9.64 28.24 10.57
C SER A 359 -10.04 27.10 9.63
N LEU A 360 -10.26 27.47 8.37
CA LEU A 360 -10.54 26.57 7.27
C LEU A 360 -9.52 26.83 6.16
N THR A 361 -8.70 25.84 5.83
CA THR A 361 -7.61 25.98 4.85
C THR A 361 -7.86 25.11 3.64
N PHE A 362 -7.66 25.68 2.46
CA PHE A 362 -7.75 24.99 1.17
C PHE A 362 -6.38 24.94 0.52
N ASN A 363 -6.05 23.80 -0.06
CA ASN A 363 -4.88 23.59 -0.90
C ASN A 363 -5.29 23.25 -2.34
N GLU A 364 -4.37 23.42 -3.28
CA GLU A 364 -4.60 23.20 -4.72
C GLU A 364 -5.19 21.81 -5.04
N CYS A 365 -4.77 20.76 -4.32
CA CYS A 365 -5.26 19.40 -4.48
C CYS A 365 -6.69 19.15 -3.95
N ALA A 366 -7.35 20.17 -3.38
CA ALA A 366 -8.79 20.13 -3.10
C ALA A 366 -9.65 20.41 -4.34
N LYS A 367 -9.07 20.96 -5.41
CA LYS A 367 -9.80 21.23 -6.65
C LYS A 367 -10.16 19.93 -7.36
N THR A 368 -11.37 19.87 -7.91
CA THR A 368 -11.86 18.76 -8.72
C THR A 368 -12.45 19.27 -10.03
N ASP A 369 -12.37 18.44 -11.09
CA ASP A 369 -13.02 18.71 -12.37
C ASP A 369 -14.52 18.38 -12.33
N GLU A 370 -14.97 17.68 -11.28
CA GLU A 370 -16.38 17.40 -11.06
C GLU A 370 -17.12 18.70 -10.73
N GLN A 371 -17.99 19.12 -11.64
CA GLN A 371 -18.75 20.37 -11.50
C GLN A 371 -20.00 20.23 -10.59
N GLY A 372 -20.01 19.23 -9.70
CA GLY A 372 -21.11 18.97 -8.74
C GLY A 372 -22.35 18.31 -9.35
N ILE A 373 -22.19 17.33 -10.26
CA ILE A 373 -23.33 16.54 -10.76
C ILE A 373 -23.78 15.58 -9.66
N PHE A 374 -25.06 15.69 -9.28
CA PHE A 374 -25.76 14.87 -8.30
C PHE A 374 -25.66 13.36 -8.57
N TYR A 375 -24.71 12.73 -7.90
CA TYR A 375 -24.88 11.35 -7.46
C TYR A 375 -24.64 11.34 -5.96
N ARG A 376 -25.56 10.74 -5.21
CA ARG A 376 -25.36 10.45 -3.79
C ARG A 376 -24.07 9.61 -3.72
N SER A 377 -22.98 10.17 -3.21
CA SER A 377 -21.81 9.37 -2.88
C SER A 377 -22.17 8.59 -1.61
N SER A 378 -22.69 7.38 -1.78
CA SER A 378 -22.74 6.44 -0.67
C SER A 378 -21.32 5.97 -0.44
N ASN A 379 -20.68 6.43 0.63
CA ASN A 379 -19.50 5.72 1.10
C ASN A 379 -19.97 4.33 1.54
N GLU A 380 -19.58 3.30 0.79
CA GLU A 380 -20.03 1.90 0.97
C GLU A 380 -19.58 1.29 2.30
N GLU A 381 -18.87 2.04 3.15
CA GLU A 381 -18.43 1.61 4.48
C GLU A 381 -19.30 2.17 5.63
N LYS A 382 -20.18 3.15 5.39
CA LYS A 382 -20.95 3.79 6.47
C LYS A 382 -22.25 3.08 6.79
N SER A 383 -22.54 2.93 8.08
CA SER A 383 -23.78 2.36 8.60
C SER A 383 -24.77 3.48 8.94
N TYR A 384 -25.92 3.54 8.27
CA TYR A 384 -26.90 4.61 8.54
C TYR A 384 -28.33 4.23 8.14
N MET A 385 -29.27 4.97 8.73
CA MET A 385 -30.69 4.98 8.41
C MET A 385 -31.13 6.39 8.00
N ARG A 386 -31.80 6.47 6.86
CA ARG A 386 -32.36 7.72 6.34
C ARG A 386 -33.87 7.73 6.52
N PHE A 387 -34.36 8.78 7.15
CA PHE A 387 -35.78 9.04 7.31
C PHE A 387 -36.16 10.23 6.45
N ALA A 388 -37.37 10.19 5.89
CA ALA A 388 -37.93 11.25 5.09
C ALA A 388 -39.35 11.56 5.57
N LEU A 389 -39.64 12.84 5.80
CA LEU A 389 -40.97 13.35 6.06
C LEU A 389 -41.56 13.84 4.74
N GLN A 390 -42.73 13.34 4.37
CA GLN A 390 -43.39 13.70 3.13
C GLN A 390 -44.89 13.95 3.32
N ARG A 391 -45.45 14.71 2.38
CA ARG A 391 -46.88 14.94 2.21
C ARG A 391 -47.24 14.71 0.75
N GLU A 392 -48.49 14.32 0.46
CA GLU A 392 -48.90 13.90 -0.87
C GLU A 392 -48.56 14.95 -1.95
N ASN A 393 -47.73 14.58 -2.94
CA ASN A 393 -47.23 15.43 -4.02
C ASN A 393 -46.35 16.63 -3.59
N GLU A 394 -45.83 16.62 -2.36
CA GLU A 394 -44.87 17.63 -1.86
C GLU A 394 -43.46 17.05 -1.74
N GLN A 395 -42.46 17.95 -1.66
CA GLN A 395 -41.06 17.60 -1.48
C GLN A 395 -40.84 16.91 -0.13
N ALA A 396 -40.00 15.87 -0.12
CA ALA A 396 -39.62 15.17 1.10
C ALA A 396 -38.39 15.83 1.75
N TYR A 397 -38.38 15.86 3.08
CA TYR A 397 -37.27 16.39 3.89
C TYR A 397 -36.67 15.31 4.76
N GLU A 398 -35.35 15.25 4.80
CA GLU A 398 -34.61 14.11 5.31
C GLU A 398 -33.88 14.41 6.63
N THR A 399 -33.70 13.36 7.42
CA THR A 399 -32.68 13.32 8.48
C THR A 399 -32.00 11.95 8.43
N VAL A 400 -30.73 11.90 8.83
CA VAL A 400 -29.95 10.67 8.86
C VAL A 400 -29.49 10.37 10.28
N ILE A 401 -29.71 9.13 10.70
CA ILE A 401 -29.08 8.54 11.88
C ILE A 401 -27.97 7.63 11.39
N ALA A 402 -26.73 7.95 11.72
CA ALA A 402 -25.55 7.19 11.36
C ALA A 402 -24.92 6.51 12.57
N PHE A 403 -24.09 5.51 12.32
CA PHE A 403 -23.43 4.71 13.33
C PHE A 403 -21.94 4.63 13.00
N ASP A 404 -21.11 4.99 13.97
CA ASP A 404 -19.65 4.97 13.86
C ASP A 404 -19.05 4.68 15.23
N GLU A 405 -18.10 3.74 15.33
CA GLU A 405 -17.44 3.38 16.59
C GLU A 405 -16.68 4.57 17.22
N ASN A 406 -16.30 5.57 16.42
CA ASN A 406 -15.55 6.74 16.86
C ASN A 406 -16.46 7.93 17.21
N ALA A 407 -17.77 7.82 17.03
CA ALA A 407 -18.72 8.87 17.40
C ALA A 407 -18.91 8.95 18.92
N THR A 408 -19.56 10.02 19.39
CA THR A 408 -19.83 10.25 20.81
C THR A 408 -21.32 10.38 21.08
N GLU A 409 -21.74 10.27 22.35
CA GLU A 409 -23.14 10.54 22.76
C GLU A 409 -23.52 12.03 22.71
N GLY A 410 -22.56 12.93 22.47
CA GLY A 410 -22.76 14.37 22.34
C GLY A 410 -22.46 14.84 20.92
N PHE A 411 -22.72 16.13 20.64
CA PHE A 411 -22.48 16.69 19.33
C PHE A 411 -20.99 16.57 18.96
N ASP A 412 -20.70 15.84 17.89
CA ASP A 412 -19.38 15.70 17.31
C ASP A 412 -19.30 16.48 15.98
N PRO A 413 -18.54 17.59 15.93
CA PRO A 413 -18.44 18.40 14.73
C PRO A 413 -17.90 17.69 13.47
N SER A 414 -17.28 16.51 13.61
CA SER A 414 -16.71 15.72 12.51
C SER A 414 -17.69 14.69 11.94
N TYR A 415 -18.78 14.41 12.64
CA TYR A 415 -19.76 13.37 12.26
C TYR A 415 -21.21 13.88 12.24
N ASP A 416 -21.52 14.87 13.07
CA ASP A 416 -22.85 15.44 13.19
C ASP A 416 -23.01 16.72 12.39
N ALA A 417 -24.24 16.97 11.95
CA ALA A 417 -24.62 18.23 11.36
C ALA A 417 -25.85 18.79 12.07
N ARG A 418 -25.72 19.98 12.64
CA ARG A 418 -26.86 20.69 13.25
C ARG A 418 -27.91 21.01 12.20
N ARG A 419 -29.18 20.96 12.59
CA ARG A 419 -30.28 21.46 11.78
C ARG A 419 -30.21 22.97 11.74
N TRP A 420 -30.09 23.55 10.55
CA TRP A 420 -30.27 24.99 10.37
C TRP A 420 -31.76 25.36 10.46
N GLU A 421 -32.08 26.50 11.09
CA GLU A 421 -33.47 26.93 11.25
C GLU A 421 -34.13 27.29 9.91
N THR A 422 -35.28 26.68 9.64
CA THR A 422 -36.11 26.90 8.45
C THR A 422 -37.57 26.99 8.87
N ASP A 423 -38.35 27.85 8.20
CA ASP A 423 -39.81 27.97 8.37
C ASP A 423 -40.58 26.89 7.57
N LEU A 424 -39.84 26.00 6.91
CA LEU A 424 -40.35 24.95 6.03
C LEU A 424 -40.61 23.66 6.81
N TYR A 425 -41.24 22.69 6.13
CA TYR A 425 -41.30 21.34 6.65
C TYR A 425 -39.87 20.86 6.91
N SER A 426 -39.58 20.37 8.10
CA SER A 426 -38.26 19.81 8.41
C SER A 426 -38.37 18.59 9.30
N LEU A 427 -37.42 17.70 9.11
CA LEU A 427 -37.22 16.49 9.89
C LEU A 427 -35.82 16.56 10.48
N ALA A 428 -35.68 16.23 11.75
CA ALA A 428 -34.41 16.20 12.45
C ALA A 428 -34.45 15.15 13.56
N THR A 429 -33.30 14.81 14.11
CA THR A 429 -33.24 14.13 15.40
C THR A 429 -32.98 15.13 16.51
N SER A 430 -33.44 14.83 17.72
CA SER A 430 -33.18 15.62 18.93
C SER A 430 -32.15 14.91 19.79
N MET A 431 -31.07 15.62 20.16
CA MET A 431 -30.05 15.13 21.08
C MET A 431 -29.68 16.22 22.08
N ASN A 432 -29.93 15.97 23.37
CA ASN A 432 -29.69 16.94 24.46
C ASN A 432 -30.32 18.33 24.22
N GLY A 433 -31.42 18.40 23.47
CA GLY A 433 -32.10 19.65 23.12
C GLY A 433 -31.52 20.37 21.89
N GLU A 434 -30.50 19.82 21.23
CA GLU A 434 -30.04 20.26 19.91
C GLU A 434 -30.73 19.44 18.82
N LEU A 435 -31.13 20.11 17.74
CA LEU A 435 -31.71 19.46 16.56
C LEU A 435 -30.61 19.21 15.52
N LEU A 436 -30.56 18.00 14.99
CA LEU A 436 -29.54 17.55 14.04
C LEU A 436 -30.16 17.04 12.74
N SER A 437 -29.58 17.42 11.61
CA SER A 437 -29.91 16.88 10.28
C SER A 437 -29.18 15.55 10.05
N ILE A 438 -27.95 15.44 10.52
CA ILE A 438 -27.16 14.20 10.57
C ILE A 438 -26.76 14.00 12.03
N ASN A 439 -27.14 12.85 12.60
CA ASN A 439 -26.81 12.46 13.95
C ASN A 439 -26.09 11.11 13.91
N THR A 440 -24.83 11.12 14.26
CA THR A 440 -23.98 9.94 14.31
C THR A 440 -23.81 9.53 15.75
N VAL A 441 -24.29 8.33 16.08
CA VAL A 441 -24.16 7.75 17.42
C VAL A 441 -23.12 6.62 17.40
N PRO A 442 -22.55 6.26 18.57
CA PRO A 442 -21.71 5.08 18.68
C PRO A 442 -22.38 3.82 18.13
N GLU A 443 -21.58 2.85 17.67
CA GLU A 443 -22.09 1.55 17.26
C GLU A 443 -23.01 0.93 18.32
N MET A 444 -24.09 0.31 17.84
CA MET A 444 -25.21 -0.10 18.67
C MET A 444 -24.90 -1.38 19.44
N ASN A 445 -24.24 -1.22 20.58
CA ASN A 445 -23.99 -2.31 21.53
C ASN A 445 -25.01 -2.31 22.70
N ASP A 446 -25.85 -1.27 22.80
CA ASP A 446 -26.82 -1.05 23.88
C ASP A 446 -28.20 -0.60 23.34
N GLU A 447 -29.20 -0.52 24.23
CA GLU A 447 -30.52 0.06 23.92
C GLU A 447 -30.37 1.54 23.53
N LEU A 448 -30.86 1.87 22.33
CA LEU A 448 -30.86 3.21 21.78
C LEU A 448 -32.28 3.77 21.79
N SER A 449 -32.42 5.02 22.19
CA SER A 449 -33.65 5.80 22.01
C SER A 449 -33.30 7.16 21.41
N ILE A 450 -33.54 7.33 20.10
CA ILE A 450 -33.32 8.61 19.40
C ILE A 450 -34.68 9.24 19.08
N PRO A 451 -35.01 10.38 19.71
CA PRO A 451 -36.18 11.16 19.32
C PRO A 451 -36.00 11.77 17.93
N ILE A 452 -37.03 11.65 17.11
CA ILE A 452 -37.18 12.27 15.79
C ILE A 452 -38.18 13.40 15.93
N PHE A 453 -37.70 14.59 15.64
CA PHE A 453 -38.42 15.85 15.70
C PHE A 453 -39.01 16.19 14.32
N ILE A 454 -40.28 16.53 14.30
CA ILE A 454 -40.94 17.07 13.11
C ILE A 454 -41.22 18.56 13.32
N SER A 455 -41.12 19.33 12.24
CA SER A 455 -41.61 20.71 12.18
C SER A 455 -42.37 20.89 10.87
N VAL A 456 -43.63 21.27 10.93
CA VAL A 456 -44.50 21.40 9.76
C VAL A 456 -45.28 22.73 9.82
N PRO A 457 -45.52 23.40 8.68
CA PRO A 457 -46.15 24.72 8.62
C PRO A 457 -47.67 24.69 8.83
N GLU A 458 -48.33 23.55 8.62
CA GLU A 458 -49.79 23.44 8.75
C GLU A 458 -50.26 22.05 9.20
N ALA A 459 -51.49 21.99 9.70
CA ALA A 459 -52.12 20.75 10.17
C ALA A 459 -52.54 19.90 8.96
N GLY A 460 -52.45 18.57 9.08
CA GLY A 460 -52.73 17.68 7.97
C GLY A 460 -52.20 16.28 8.15
N GLU A 461 -52.45 15.45 7.13
CA GLU A 461 -51.91 14.09 7.07
C GLU A 461 -50.49 14.13 6.49
N TYR A 462 -49.57 13.51 7.21
CA TYR A 462 -48.15 13.41 6.89
C TYR A 462 -47.70 11.97 6.90
N GLU A 463 -46.51 11.75 6.36
CA GLU A 463 -45.94 10.44 6.24
C GLU A 463 -44.45 10.43 6.57
N LEU A 464 -44.07 9.59 7.53
CA LEU A 464 -42.69 9.27 7.82
C LEU A 464 -42.29 8.00 7.06
N VAL A 465 -41.22 8.09 6.28
CA VAL A 465 -40.70 6.99 5.45
C VAL A 465 -39.27 6.68 5.86
N VAL A 466 -38.97 5.38 5.98
CA VAL A 466 -37.58 4.90 6.05
C VAL A 466 -37.11 4.72 4.60
N SER A 467 -36.36 5.69 4.09
CA SER A 467 -35.97 5.74 2.68
C SER A 467 -34.76 4.87 2.38
N GLU A 468 -33.80 4.77 3.30
CA GLU A 468 -32.58 3.98 3.15
C GLU A 468 -32.16 3.33 4.48
N ILE A 469 -31.63 2.11 4.39
CA ILE A 469 -30.89 1.42 5.47
C ILE A 469 -29.66 0.80 4.83
N VAL A 470 -28.48 1.29 5.21
CA VAL A 470 -27.17 0.94 4.63
C VAL A 470 -26.27 0.36 5.71
N ASN A 471 -25.56 -0.74 5.38
CA ASN A 471 -24.57 -1.45 6.21
C ASN A 471 -24.95 -1.74 7.66
N PHE A 472 -26.25 -1.87 7.93
CA PHE A 472 -26.74 -2.05 9.28
C PHE A 472 -26.77 -3.54 9.65
N GLU A 473 -26.11 -3.91 10.76
CA GLU A 473 -26.08 -5.28 11.26
C GLU A 473 -27.46 -5.77 11.69
N MET A 474 -27.78 -7.03 11.40
CA MET A 474 -29.12 -7.60 11.59
C MET A 474 -29.42 -8.04 13.04
N ASN A 475 -28.54 -7.71 13.99
CA ASN A 475 -28.60 -8.21 15.37
C ASN A 475 -29.56 -7.45 16.29
N LEU A 476 -30.28 -6.45 15.78
CA LEU A 476 -31.12 -5.55 16.58
C LEU A 476 -32.57 -5.51 16.11
N CYS A 477 -33.50 -5.44 17.07
CA CYS A 477 -34.89 -5.13 16.80
C CYS A 477 -35.09 -3.62 16.80
N LEU A 478 -35.31 -3.04 15.62
CA LEU A 478 -35.59 -1.62 15.45
C LEU A 478 -37.09 -1.36 15.33
N PHE A 479 -37.59 -0.38 16.07
CA PHE A 479 -38.98 0.05 15.97
C PHE A 479 -39.14 1.54 16.26
N LEU A 480 -40.16 2.14 15.66
CA LEU A 480 -40.57 3.52 15.91
C LEU A 480 -41.77 3.53 16.85
N GLU A 481 -41.70 4.31 17.91
CA GLU A 481 -42.83 4.68 18.75
C GLU A 481 -43.36 6.04 18.30
N ASP A 482 -44.65 6.13 17.95
CA ASP A 482 -45.34 7.42 17.81
C ASP A 482 -45.76 7.92 19.20
N THR A 483 -45.20 9.06 19.63
CA THR A 483 -45.36 9.57 21.01
C THR A 483 -46.76 10.10 21.31
N SER A 484 -47.54 10.41 20.28
CA SER A 484 -48.90 10.95 20.44
C SER A 484 -49.95 9.84 20.57
N THR A 485 -49.74 8.72 19.90
CA THR A 485 -50.66 7.58 19.87
C THR A 485 -50.21 6.40 20.74
N GLY A 486 -48.90 6.28 20.98
CA GLY A 486 -48.24 5.11 21.57
C GLY A 486 -48.14 3.92 20.62
N GLU A 487 -48.37 4.10 19.31
CA GLU A 487 -48.27 3.03 18.32
C GLU A 487 -46.79 2.67 18.08
N ILE A 488 -46.50 1.37 18.09
CA ILE A 488 -45.16 0.82 17.83
C ILE A 488 -45.14 0.17 16.46
N THR A 489 -44.22 0.63 15.60
CA THR A 489 -44.06 0.13 14.23
C THR A 489 -42.64 -0.40 14.00
N PRO A 490 -42.46 -1.67 13.60
CA PRO A 490 -41.13 -2.19 13.28
C PRO A 490 -40.51 -1.49 12.06
N VAL A 491 -39.20 -1.24 12.13
CA VAL A 491 -38.44 -0.55 11.09
C VAL A 491 -37.85 -1.54 10.10
N ASN A 492 -38.09 -1.30 8.82
CA ASN A 492 -37.46 -1.97 7.69
C ASN A 492 -37.45 -1.02 6.47
N ARG A 493 -36.80 -1.41 5.37
CA ARG A 493 -36.69 -0.62 4.13
C ARG A 493 -38.02 -0.26 3.44
N ARG A 494 -39.17 -0.72 3.95
CA ARG A 494 -40.51 -0.42 3.44
C ARG A 494 -41.41 0.23 4.50
N THR A 495 -40.87 0.55 5.68
CA THR A 495 -41.65 1.17 6.76
C THR A 495 -42.09 2.56 6.33
N LYS A 496 -43.40 2.79 6.47
CA LYS A 496 -44.12 3.98 6.06
C LYS A 496 -45.25 4.18 7.06
N ILE A 497 -45.20 5.27 7.82
CA ILE A 497 -46.15 5.59 8.88
C ILE A 497 -46.92 6.83 8.46
N THR A 498 -48.22 6.68 8.25
CA THR A 498 -49.13 7.80 7.99
C THR A 498 -49.69 8.28 9.33
N PHE A 499 -49.59 9.58 9.60
CA PHE A 499 -50.03 10.18 10.85
C PHE A 499 -50.69 11.55 10.60
N LEU A 500 -51.50 12.00 11.57
CA LEU A 500 -52.21 13.28 11.50
C LEU A 500 -51.55 14.26 12.47
N VAL A 501 -51.19 15.44 11.96
CA VAL A 501 -50.80 16.59 12.78
C VAL A 501 -52.02 17.48 12.97
N GLU A 502 -52.38 17.72 14.22
CA GLU A 502 -53.53 18.55 14.59
C GLU A 502 -53.16 20.05 14.66
N GLU A 503 -54.17 20.92 14.71
CA GLU A 503 -53.93 22.36 14.96
C GLU A 503 -53.20 22.54 16.31
N ASP A 504 -52.14 23.37 16.32
CA ASP A 504 -51.26 23.67 17.46
C ASP A 504 -50.14 22.64 17.77
N GLU A 505 -49.98 21.57 16.99
CA GLU A 505 -48.91 20.55 17.11
C GLU A 505 -47.87 20.64 15.98
N TYR A 506 -47.51 21.86 15.59
CA TYR A 506 -46.66 22.10 14.41
C TYR A 506 -45.19 21.72 14.58
N ALA A 507 -44.70 21.54 15.81
CA ALA A 507 -43.30 21.24 16.08
C ALA A 507 -43.15 20.40 17.36
N GLU A 508 -42.78 19.12 17.24
CA GLU A 508 -42.71 18.18 18.36
C GLU A 508 -41.76 16.98 18.09
N GLU A 509 -41.30 16.35 19.17
CA GLU A 509 -40.65 15.03 19.14
C GLU A 509 -41.72 13.95 18.91
N ARG A 510 -42.08 13.75 17.64
CA ARG A 510 -43.21 12.90 17.25
C ARG A 510 -42.91 11.42 17.32
N PHE A 511 -41.70 11.01 16.95
CA PHE A 511 -41.31 9.61 16.92
C PHE A 511 -40.08 9.37 17.77
N ILE A 512 -39.94 8.17 18.31
CA ILE A 512 -38.71 7.72 18.94
C ILE A 512 -38.28 6.44 18.24
N LEU A 513 -37.08 6.45 17.66
CA LEU A 513 -36.44 5.24 17.18
C LEU A 513 -35.85 4.50 18.38
N HIS A 514 -36.36 3.31 18.62
CA HIS A 514 -35.86 2.40 19.63
C HIS A 514 -35.05 1.27 19.01
N SER A 515 -34.03 0.82 19.73
CA SER A 515 -33.39 -0.46 19.50
C SER A 515 -33.41 -1.32 20.75
N HIS A 516 -33.56 -2.62 20.52
CA HIS A 516 -33.45 -3.62 21.57
C HIS A 516 -32.65 -4.80 21.03
N SER A 517 -31.77 -5.36 21.87
CA SER A 517 -31.15 -6.64 21.58
C SER A 517 -32.24 -7.71 21.45
N ILE A 518 -32.05 -8.66 20.55
CA ILE A 518 -33.02 -9.75 20.39
C ILE A 518 -32.64 -10.94 21.28
N ALA A 519 -31.34 -11.10 21.55
CA ALA A 519 -30.79 -12.24 22.27
C ALA A 519 -29.37 -11.99 22.77
N GLU A 520 -29.03 -12.61 23.90
CA GLU A 520 -27.64 -12.80 24.33
C GLU A 520 -26.99 -13.96 23.55
N VAL A 521 -25.78 -13.73 23.06
CA VAL A 521 -24.99 -14.71 22.30
C VAL A 521 -23.75 -15.11 23.11
N THR A 522 -23.58 -16.40 23.38
CA THR A 522 -22.40 -16.95 24.06
C THR A 522 -21.69 -17.95 23.15
N ASN A 523 -20.42 -17.68 22.83
CA ASN A 523 -19.62 -18.52 21.94
C ASN A 523 -18.53 -19.26 22.72
N ASN A 524 -18.31 -20.52 22.38
CA ASN A 524 -17.17 -21.30 22.82
C ASN A 524 -16.36 -21.70 21.58
N ALA A 525 -15.15 -21.15 21.45
CA ALA A 525 -14.24 -21.53 20.38
C ALA A 525 -13.89 -23.03 20.47
N PRO A 526 -13.77 -23.74 19.33
CA PRO A 526 -13.20 -25.07 19.34
C PRO A 526 -11.76 -25.00 19.84
N PHE A 527 -11.24 -26.10 20.39
CA PHE A 527 -9.85 -26.15 20.83
C PHE A 527 -8.86 -25.97 19.65
N CYS A 528 -9.26 -26.42 18.45
CA CYS A 528 -8.53 -26.27 17.19
C CYS A 528 -9.53 -25.97 16.06
N SER A 529 -9.18 -25.12 15.10
CA SER A 529 -10.09 -24.58 14.06
C SER A 529 -10.88 -25.65 13.29
N GLU A 530 -10.24 -26.77 12.93
CA GLU A 530 -10.88 -27.84 12.15
C GLU A 530 -11.62 -28.90 12.98
N VAL A 531 -11.59 -28.78 14.32
CA VAL A 531 -12.27 -29.73 15.19
C VAL A 531 -13.70 -29.24 15.43
N ASN A 532 -14.66 -30.11 15.14
CA ASN A 532 -16.09 -29.94 15.40
C ASN A 532 -16.42 -29.95 16.91
N SER A 533 -15.90 -28.96 17.64
CA SER A 533 -16.11 -28.82 19.09
C SER A 533 -16.49 -27.40 19.52
N GLY A 534 -16.62 -26.47 18.58
CA GLY A 534 -17.14 -25.14 18.86
C GLY A 534 -18.63 -25.20 19.18
N SER A 535 -19.12 -24.23 19.96
CA SER A 535 -20.55 -24.05 20.16
C SER A 535 -20.93 -22.57 20.25
N VAL A 536 -22.17 -22.29 19.88
CA VAL A 536 -22.84 -21.00 20.05
C VAL A 536 -24.17 -21.27 20.73
N LEU A 537 -24.41 -20.58 21.84
CA LEU A 537 -25.70 -20.52 22.52
C LEU A 537 -26.32 -19.15 22.28
N VAL A 538 -27.54 -19.13 21.78
CA VAL A 538 -28.36 -17.93 21.63
C VAL A 538 -29.51 -18.03 22.62
N THR A 539 -29.67 -17.04 23.49
CA THR A 539 -30.73 -16.96 24.51
C THR A 539 -31.52 -15.68 24.29
N LEU A 540 -32.83 -15.78 24.08
CA LEU A 540 -33.68 -14.60 23.92
C LEU A 540 -33.77 -13.82 25.23
N ASP A 541 -33.90 -12.50 25.13
CA ASP A 541 -34.15 -11.63 26.29
C ASP A 541 -35.57 -11.82 26.85
N SER A 542 -36.46 -12.45 26.06
CA SER A 542 -37.81 -12.84 26.44
C SER A 542 -37.87 -14.29 26.95
N GLU A 543 -38.78 -14.53 27.88
CA GLU A 543 -39.14 -15.89 28.34
C GLU A 543 -40.05 -16.64 27.34
N GLU A 544 -40.45 -15.98 26.24
CA GLU A 544 -41.26 -16.57 25.18
C GLU A 544 -40.46 -17.52 24.29
N GLU A 545 -41.12 -18.55 23.76
CA GLU A 545 -40.50 -19.48 22.81
C GLU A 545 -40.48 -18.89 21.38
N ALA A 546 -39.34 -18.97 20.70
CA ALA A 546 -39.19 -18.69 19.28
C ALA A 546 -38.71 -19.92 18.51
N SER A 547 -38.88 -19.90 17.18
CA SER A 547 -38.24 -20.87 16.30
C SER A 547 -36.86 -20.37 15.88
N PHE A 548 -35.85 -21.23 16.00
CA PHE A 548 -34.49 -20.97 15.55
C PHE A 548 -34.16 -21.83 14.33
N LYS A 549 -33.47 -21.24 13.34
CA LYS A 549 -32.90 -21.96 12.19
C LYS A 549 -31.47 -21.56 11.98
N TRP A 550 -30.56 -22.49 12.23
CA TRP A 550 -29.13 -22.31 12.11
C TRP A 550 -28.65 -22.71 10.72
N SER A 551 -27.75 -21.92 10.14
CA SER A 551 -27.10 -22.20 8.86
C SER A 551 -25.63 -21.79 8.87
N ASN A 552 -24.83 -22.41 7.99
CA ASN A 552 -23.43 -21.98 7.77
C ASN A 552 -23.34 -20.84 6.74
N PHE A 553 -22.13 -20.34 6.50
CA PHE A 553 -21.85 -19.31 5.49
C PHE A 553 -22.34 -19.66 4.06
N SER A 554 -22.49 -20.95 3.74
CA SER A 554 -23.02 -21.42 2.44
C SER A 554 -24.55 -21.53 2.41
N ASN A 555 -25.26 -21.00 3.43
CA ASN A 555 -26.71 -21.12 3.63
C ASN A 555 -27.21 -22.57 3.74
N GLU A 556 -26.36 -23.51 4.15
CA GLU A 556 -26.78 -24.87 4.47
C GLU A 556 -27.41 -24.90 5.86
N LEU A 557 -28.64 -25.40 5.97
CA LEU A 557 -29.35 -25.57 7.24
C LEU A 557 -28.67 -26.65 8.10
N LEU A 558 -28.24 -26.29 9.30
CA LEU A 558 -27.55 -27.15 10.25
C LEU A 558 -28.47 -27.67 11.37
N LEU A 559 -29.33 -26.80 11.91
CA LEU A 559 -30.20 -27.10 13.06
C LEU A 559 -31.51 -26.30 12.96
N GLU A 560 -32.62 -26.93 13.32
CA GLU A 560 -33.89 -26.24 13.62
C GLU A 560 -34.27 -26.57 15.07
N ASP A 561 -34.68 -25.55 15.82
CA ASP A 561 -35.01 -25.67 17.24
C ASP A 561 -36.18 -24.76 17.63
N ILE A 562 -36.80 -25.02 18.78
CA ILE A 562 -37.87 -24.20 19.35
C ILE A 562 -37.65 -24.09 20.86
N GLY A 563 -37.60 -22.87 21.36
CA GLY A 563 -37.42 -22.59 22.79
C GLY A 563 -37.20 -21.10 23.06
N ASN A 564 -36.86 -20.75 24.30
CA ASN A 564 -36.35 -19.42 24.63
C ASN A 564 -34.81 -19.31 24.43
N SER A 565 -34.16 -20.42 24.08
CA SER A 565 -32.75 -20.50 23.74
C SER A 565 -32.51 -21.63 22.74
N SER A 566 -31.41 -21.56 21.99
CA SER A 566 -30.96 -22.62 21.08
C SER A 566 -29.44 -22.66 21.02
N GLU A 567 -28.87 -23.87 21.03
CA GLU A 567 -27.42 -24.10 20.96
C GLU A 567 -27.04 -24.85 19.68
N LEU A 568 -26.21 -24.22 18.84
CA LEU A 568 -25.48 -24.91 17.78
C LEU A 568 -24.16 -25.41 18.37
N SER A 569 -23.96 -26.72 18.47
CA SER A 569 -22.74 -27.32 19.02
C SER A 569 -22.12 -28.33 18.07
N GLY A 570 -20.82 -28.58 18.26
CA GLY A 570 -20.08 -29.57 17.45
C GLY A 570 -19.77 -29.08 16.04
N VAL A 571 -19.47 -27.79 15.91
CA VAL A 571 -19.14 -27.13 14.64
C VAL A 571 -17.70 -26.60 14.66
N PRO A 572 -17.02 -26.48 13.51
CA PRO A 572 -15.69 -25.88 13.45
C PRO A 572 -15.75 -24.35 13.68
N SER A 573 -14.59 -23.70 13.76
CA SER A 573 -14.55 -22.22 13.73
C SER A 573 -15.10 -21.69 12.41
N GLY A 574 -15.60 -20.46 12.42
CA GLY A 574 -16.18 -19.81 11.25
C GLY A 574 -17.49 -19.06 11.54
N THR A 575 -18.10 -18.56 10.47
CA THR A 575 -19.33 -17.75 10.52
C THR A 575 -20.59 -18.59 10.34
N TYR A 576 -21.56 -18.35 11.22
CA TYR A 576 -22.86 -19.00 11.23
C TYR A 576 -23.98 -17.97 11.30
N TYR A 577 -25.16 -18.35 10.80
CA TYR A 577 -26.36 -17.52 10.81
C TYR A 577 -27.49 -18.22 11.57
N VAL A 578 -28.19 -17.51 12.44
CA VAL A 578 -29.41 -18.00 13.08
C VAL A 578 -30.60 -17.11 12.75
N GLN A 579 -31.62 -17.68 12.12
CA GLN A 579 -32.91 -17.01 11.94
C GLN A 579 -33.81 -17.28 13.16
N ILE A 580 -34.25 -16.21 13.82
CA ILE A 580 -35.15 -16.25 14.98
C ILE A 580 -36.54 -15.80 14.50
N ILE A 581 -37.58 -16.60 14.75
CA ILE A 581 -38.96 -16.30 14.36
C ILE A 581 -39.85 -16.36 15.60
N ASN A 582 -40.31 -15.19 16.06
CA ASN A 582 -41.31 -15.05 17.13
C ASN A 582 -42.48 -14.18 16.63
N PRO A 583 -43.60 -14.78 16.16
CA PRO A 583 -44.74 -14.03 15.62
C PRO A 583 -45.42 -13.05 16.59
N GLU A 584 -45.19 -13.18 17.90
CA GLU A 584 -45.79 -12.32 18.93
C GLU A 584 -44.87 -11.15 19.34
N ALA A 585 -43.60 -11.17 18.95
CA ALA A 585 -42.64 -10.09 19.20
C ALA A 585 -42.83 -8.90 18.26
N ILE A 586 -42.31 -7.73 18.66
CA ILE A 586 -42.27 -6.50 17.85
C ILE A 586 -41.55 -6.75 16.51
N CYS A 587 -40.44 -7.49 16.56
CA CYS A 587 -39.72 -7.98 15.39
C CYS A 587 -40.03 -9.46 15.16
N PRO A 588 -40.98 -9.80 14.25
CA PRO A 588 -41.49 -11.16 14.13
C PRO A 588 -40.49 -12.15 13.51
N SER A 589 -39.47 -11.64 12.81
CA SER A 589 -38.36 -12.43 12.28
C SER A 589 -37.10 -11.58 12.30
N SER A 590 -36.02 -12.14 12.81
CA SER A 590 -34.69 -11.55 12.86
C SER A 590 -33.63 -12.56 12.43
N SER A 591 -32.44 -12.09 12.05
CA SER A 591 -31.32 -12.95 11.66
C SER A 591 -30.07 -12.48 12.37
N LEU A 592 -29.40 -13.37 13.12
CA LEU A 592 -28.13 -13.05 13.74
C LEU A 592 -26.97 -13.65 12.95
N GLU A 593 -25.91 -12.88 12.76
CA GLU A 593 -24.60 -13.38 12.34
C GLU A 593 -23.75 -13.64 13.59
N VAL A 594 -23.14 -14.82 13.67
CA VAL A 594 -22.30 -15.22 14.80
C VAL A 594 -20.99 -15.82 14.31
N GLU A 595 -19.88 -15.32 14.84
CA GLU A 595 -18.55 -15.83 14.56
C GLU A 595 -18.04 -16.71 15.71
N ILE A 596 -17.61 -17.93 15.37
CA ILE A 596 -16.86 -18.79 16.29
C ILE A 596 -15.38 -18.63 15.95
N ALA A 597 -14.65 -17.93 16.83
CA ALA A 597 -13.21 -17.71 16.68
C ALA A 597 -12.41 -19.03 16.65
N ASP A 598 -11.20 -18.97 16.10
CA ASP A 598 -10.23 -20.05 16.20
C ASP A 598 -9.79 -20.28 17.65
N GLY A 599 -9.48 -21.54 17.98
CA GLY A 599 -8.90 -21.89 19.28
C GLY A 599 -7.46 -21.41 19.43
N GLU A 600 -7.00 -21.25 20.68
CA GLU A 600 -5.62 -20.84 21.06
C GLU A 600 -4.51 -21.80 20.56
N GLY A 601 -4.86 -22.95 19.97
CA GLY A 601 -3.92 -23.86 19.31
C GLY A 601 -3.05 -24.71 20.25
N GLU A 602 -2.09 -25.44 19.66
CA GLU A 602 -1.14 -26.31 20.37
C GLU A 602 0.27 -25.70 20.37
N ILE A 603 0.98 -25.77 21.52
CA ILE A 603 2.38 -25.32 21.63
C ILE A 603 3.30 -26.53 21.72
N VAL A 604 4.23 -26.66 20.78
CA VAL A 604 5.24 -27.73 20.76
C VAL A 604 6.56 -27.20 21.37
N GLU A 605 6.95 -27.77 22.51
CA GLU A 605 8.24 -27.52 23.17
C GLU A 605 9.21 -28.67 22.82
N ILE A 606 10.31 -28.35 22.12
CA ILE A 606 11.38 -29.30 21.78
C ILE A 606 12.66 -28.91 22.52
N ASN A 607 13.23 -29.84 23.28
CA ASN A 607 14.56 -29.74 23.88
C ASN A 607 15.42 -30.89 23.37
N PHE A 608 16.70 -30.66 23.10
CA PHE A 608 17.61 -31.70 22.64
C PHE A 608 19.02 -31.54 23.21
N THR A 609 19.78 -32.63 23.19
CA THR A 609 21.22 -32.64 23.51
C THR A 609 21.96 -33.26 22.31
N PRO A 610 22.91 -32.56 21.68
CA PRO A 610 23.76 -33.11 20.62
C PRO A 610 24.66 -34.27 21.08
N ASP A 611 25.28 -34.95 20.14
CA ASP A 611 26.24 -36.04 20.41
C ASP A 611 27.57 -35.51 20.97
N TYR A 612 28.38 -36.38 21.58
CA TYR A 612 29.64 -36.00 22.23
C TYR A 612 30.75 -37.06 22.03
N CYS A 613 31.92 -36.63 21.55
CA CYS A 613 33.03 -37.45 21.05
C CYS A 613 32.58 -38.62 20.15
N LEU A 614 31.63 -38.39 19.24
CA LEU A 614 31.05 -39.42 18.35
C LEU A 614 30.52 -40.67 19.08
N GLY A 615 30.00 -40.49 20.31
CA GLY A 615 29.61 -41.57 21.21
C GLY A 615 28.21 -42.17 20.96
N GLY A 616 27.35 -41.50 20.19
CA GLY A 616 25.97 -41.90 19.93
C GLY A 616 25.00 -41.62 21.09
N PHE A 617 25.19 -40.52 21.84
CA PHE A 617 24.41 -40.21 23.05
C PHE A 617 23.44 -39.03 22.90
N ALA A 618 23.15 -38.60 21.68
CA ALA A 618 22.22 -37.50 21.46
C ALA A 618 20.79 -37.88 21.87
N ASN A 619 20.00 -36.89 22.32
CA ASN A 619 18.60 -37.11 22.71
C ASN A 619 17.69 -35.94 22.34
N VAL A 620 16.41 -36.25 22.14
CA VAL A 620 15.33 -35.29 21.83
C VAL A 620 14.18 -35.51 22.80
N LYS A 621 13.67 -34.42 23.38
CA LYS A 621 12.54 -34.36 24.31
C LYS A 621 11.49 -33.42 23.75
N VAL A 622 10.27 -33.92 23.55
CA VAL A 622 9.15 -33.15 23.02
C VAL A 622 7.97 -33.20 23.97
N LYS A 623 7.44 -32.02 24.27
CA LYS A 623 6.21 -31.82 25.03
C LYS A 623 5.26 -30.94 24.23
N VAL A 624 3.98 -31.30 24.20
CA VAL A 624 2.94 -30.47 23.58
C VAL A 624 2.00 -29.97 24.67
N ILE A 625 1.81 -28.65 24.75
CA ILE A 625 0.81 -28.03 25.61
C ILE A 625 -0.46 -27.88 24.79
N GLY A 626 -1.59 -28.33 25.33
CA GLY A 626 -2.88 -28.28 24.66
C GLY A 626 -3.35 -29.59 24.05
N ALA A 627 -2.46 -30.53 23.75
CA ALA A 627 -2.83 -31.84 23.19
C ALA A 627 -3.09 -32.90 24.29
N GLU A 628 -4.11 -33.74 24.11
CA GLU A 628 -4.34 -34.89 25.01
C GLU A 628 -3.27 -35.99 24.85
N SER A 629 -2.74 -36.16 23.64
CA SER A 629 -1.64 -37.06 23.33
C SER A 629 -0.94 -36.65 22.03
N TRP A 630 0.35 -36.97 21.90
CA TRP A 630 1.12 -36.70 20.69
C TRP A 630 2.11 -37.83 20.40
N THR A 631 2.41 -37.99 19.11
CA THR A 631 3.42 -38.93 18.61
C THR A 631 4.56 -38.15 17.98
N VAL A 632 5.78 -38.44 18.41
CA VAL A 632 7.01 -37.91 17.80
C VAL A 632 7.64 -38.98 16.92
N LYS A 633 8.11 -38.59 15.75
CA LYS A 633 8.95 -39.41 14.87
C LYS A 633 10.22 -38.64 14.56
N VAL A 634 11.36 -39.30 14.66
CA VAL A 634 12.68 -38.77 14.28
C VAL A 634 13.12 -39.54 13.05
N LEU A 635 13.35 -38.83 11.95
CA LEU A 635 13.71 -39.38 10.66
C LEU A 635 15.11 -38.91 10.25
N LYS A 636 15.89 -39.80 9.64
CA LYS A 636 17.20 -39.55 9.03
C LYS A 636 17.10 -39.92 7.56
N ASP A 637 17.32 -38.97 6.66
CA ASP A 637 17.19 -39.18 5.21
C ASP A 637 15.84 -39.84 4.82
N TYR A 638 14.75 -39.39 5.44
CA TYR A 638 13.38 -39.95 5.32
C TYR A 638 13.16 -41.36 5.88
N GLU A 639 14.16 -41.99 6.50
CA GLU A 639 13.99 -43.26 7.22
C GLU A 639 13.67 -43.02 8.70
N LEU A 640 12.67 -43.72 9.23
CA LEU A 640 12.27 -43.61 10.64
C LEU A 640 13.32 -44.24 11.56
N ILE A 641 13.95 -43.43 12.40
CA ILE A 641 14.99 -43.87 13.35
C ILE A 641 14.41 -44.12 14.73
N ALA A 642 13.58 -43.21 15.22
CA ALA A 642 12.96 -43.32 16.54
C ALA A 642 11.53 -42.78 16.56
N THR A 643 10.68 -43.32 17.43
CA THR A 643 9.32 -42.82 17.63
C THR A 643 8.84 -43.07 19.04
N GLY A 644 7.98 -42.18 19.55
CA GLY A 644 7.33 -42.35 20.85
C GLY A 644 6.00 -41.59 20.90
N THR A 645 5.05 -42.11 21.69
CA THR A 645 3.74 -41.49 21.91
C THR A 645 3.51 -41.29 23.40
N SER A 646 3.07 -40.11 23.80
CA SER A 646 2.83 -39.75 25.21
C SER A 646 1.80 -38.63 25.33
N SER A 647 1.28 -38.44 26.55
CA SER A 647 0.43 -37.31 26.93
C SER A 647 1.14 -36.32 27.87
N THR A 648 2.43 -36.54 28.16
CA THR A 648 3.20 -35.69 29.09
C THR A 648 4.55 -35.25 28.52
N LEU A 649 5.39 -36.21 28.10
CA LEU A 649 6.69 -35.99 27.49
C LEU A 649 7.04 -37.20 26.63
N VAL A 650 7.55 -36.97 25.43
CA VAL A 650 8.23 -37.99 24.62
C VAL A 650 9.73 -37.72 24.67
N GLU A 651 10.51 -38.70 25.12
CA GLU A 651 11.97 -38.63 25.19
C GLU A 651 12.55 -39.78 24.36
N LEU A 652 13.39 -39.44 23.38
CA LEU A 652 14.07 -40.36 22.47
C LEU A 652 15.58 -40.20 22.67
N THR A 653 16.26 -41.28 23.05
CA THR A 653 17.69 -41.30 23.42
C THR A 653 18.50 -42.14 22.45
N ASP A 654 19.83 -42.14 22.63
CA ASP A 654 20.78 -42.98 21.89
C ASP A 654 20.77 -42.70 20.38
N LEU A 655 20.62 -41.43 20.02
CA LEU A 655 20.70 -40.95 18.64
C LEU A 655 22.17 -40.66 18.28
N GLU A 656 22.56 -41.02 17.06
CA GLU A 656 23.85 -40.61 16.49
C GLU A 656 23.86 -39.11 16.20
N GLY A 657 25.02 -38.46 16.29
CA GLY A 657 25.17 -37.06 15.86
C GLY A 657 24.92 -36.90 14.36
N TYR A 658 23.75 -36.34 14.02
CA TYR A 658 23.30 -36.14 12.63
C TYR A 658 22.19 -35.08 12.58
N LEU A 659 21.82 -34.67 11.37
CA LEU A 659 20.68 -33.80 11.10
C LEU A 659 19.38 -34.61 10.92
N TYR A 660 18.39 -34.42 11.77
CA TYR A 660 17.13 -35.17 11.76
C TYR A 660 15.91 -34.31 11.43
N ASP A 661 14.93 -34.91 10.74
CA ASP A 661 13.57 -34.39 10.63
C ASP A 661 12.71 -34.97 11.76
N VAL A 662 12.13 -34.11 12.59
CA VAL A 662 11.28 -34.47 13.72
C VAL A 662 9.84 -34.10 13.41
N GLN A 663 8.98 -35.11 13.24
CA GLN A 663 7.54 -34.93 13.08
C GLN A 663 6.84 -35.05 14.43
N VAL A 664 6.03 -34.06 14.79
CA VAL A 664 5.17 -34.07 15.97
C VAL A 664 3.72 -34.10 15.51
N ILE A 665 3.04 -35.22 15.81
CA ILE A 665 1.70 -35.53 15.33
C ILE A 665 0.74 -35.51 16.52
N THR A 666 -0.31 -34.71 16.42
CA THR A 666 -1.37 -34.58 17.43
C THR A 666 -2.74 -34.89 16.81
N ASN A 667 -3.80 -34.65 17.58
CA ASN A 667 -5.17 -34.72 17.08
C ASN A 667 -5.49 -33.54 16.13
N CYS A 668 -4.79 -32.41 16.30
CA CYS A 668 -5.05 -31.18 15.58
C CYS A 668 -4.14 -30.99 14.37
N SER A 669 -2.89 -31.46 14.41
CA SER A 669 -1.91 -31.15 13.35
C SER A 669 -0.76 -32.15 13.25
N THR A 670 0.02 -32.05 12.17
CA THR A 670 1.33 -32.69 12.03
C THR A 670 2.36 -31.61 11.72
N ASN A 671 3.25 -31.34 12.68
CA ASN A 671 4.31 -30.33 12.58
C ASN A 671 5.65 -31.00 12.29
N GLU A 672 6.49 -30.40 11.45
CA GLU A 672 7.83 -30.90 11.12
C GLU A 672 8.91 -29.91 11.56
N TYR A 673 9.99 -30.40 12.17
CA TYR A 673 11.12 -29.62 12.67
C TYR A 673 12.43 -30.25 12.20
N VAL A 674 13.46 -29.44 11.94
CA VAL A 674 14.81 -29.94 11.63
C VAL A 674 15.71 -29.72 12.85
N LEU A 675 16.33 -30.77 13.36
CA LEU A 675 17.24 -30.73 14.51
C LEU A 675 18.64 -31.21 14.13
N ASP A 676 19.66 -30.39 14.41
CA ASP A 676 21.06 -30.78 14.26
C ASP A 676 21.60 -31.31 15.58
N LEU A 677 21.94 -32.60 15.61
CA LEU A 677 22.52 -33.28 16.77
C LEU A 677 24.01 -33.60 16.58
N SER A 678 24.65 -33.07 15.53
CA SER A 678 26.06 -33.33 15.19
C SER A 678 27.04 -32.87 16.28
N ASP A 679 28.21 -33.53 16.34
CA ASP A 679 29.28 -33.22 17.28
C ASP A 679 30.38 -32.38 16.60
N ASP A 680 30.35 -31.07 16.81
CA ASP A 680 31.27 -30.12 16.17
C ASP A 680 32.68 -30.12 16.80
N ASP A 681 32.86 -30.67 18.01
CA ASP A 681 34.12 -30.61 18.77
C ASP A 681 34.99 -31.87 18.63
N ALA A 682 34.56 -32.86 17.85
CA ALA A 682 35.29 -34.11 17.65
C ALA A 682 36.65 -33.92 16.96
N VAL A 683 37.71 -34.50 17.54
CA VAL A 683 39.08 -34.51 16.98
C VAL A 683 39.19 -35.54 15.84
N ARG A 684 39.85 -35.17 14.74
CA ARG A 684 40.15 -36.10 13.63
C ARG A 684 41.61 -36.03 13.22
N ALA A 685 42.39 -37.07 13.48
CA ALA A 685 43.82 -37.09 13.23
C ALA A 685 44.15 -37.33 11.75
N LYS A 686 45.10 -36.57 11.18
CA LYS A 686 45.53 -36.76 9.79
C LYS A 686 46.91 -36.17 9.50
N PHE A 687 47.66 -36.79 8.59
CA PHE A 687 48.82 -36.18 7.92
C PHE A 687 48.98 -36.73 6.50
N GLU A 688 49.86 -36.12 5.70
CA GLU A 688 50.24 -36.61 4.38
C GLU A 688 51.77 -36.76 4.25
N ALA A 689 52.23 -37.96 3.88
CA ALA A 689 53.65 -38.24 3.59
C ALA A 689 53.82 -39.01 2.27
N PRO A 690 54.99 -38.99 1.61
CA PRO A 690 55.28 -39.85 0.46
C PRO A 690 55.27 -41.33 0.87
N SER A 691 54.69 -42.20 0.03
CA SER A 691 54.74 -43.65 0.26
C SER A 691 56.09 -44.28 -0.09
N GLU A 692 56.89 -43.63 -0.93
CA GLU A 692 58.25 -44.08 -1.32
C GLU A 692 59.26 -42.92 -1.29
N LEU A 693 60.47 -43.21 -0.79
CA LEU A 693 61.62 -42.29 -0.76
C LEU A 693 62.87 -42.94 -1.36
N LEU A 694 63.68 -42.15 -2.07
CA LEU A 694 64.91 -42.62 -2.71
C LEU A 694 66.14 -41.96 -2.10
N ILE A 695 67.09 -42.77 -1.61
CA ILE A 695 68.44 -42.30 -1.33
C ILE A 695 69.11 -42.14 -2.68
N GLU A 696 69.50 -40.92 -3.08
CA GLU A 696 70.14 -40.62 -4.36
C GLU A 696 71.64 -40.35 -4.21
N ASN A 697 72.03 -39.57 -3.21
CA ASN A 697 73.40 -39.10 -2.99
C ASN A 697 74.00 -39.62 -1.66
N ILE A 698 75.28 -39.32 -1.46
CA ILE A 698 75.97 -39.49 -0.17
C ILE A 698 75.31 -38.52 0.84
N GLY A 699 74.76 -39.02 1.95
CA GLY A 699 74.07 -38.21 2.98
C GLY A 699 72.69 -38.71 3.47
N GLY A 700 72.02 -39.63 2.76
CA GLY A 700 70.66 -40.08 3.10
C GLY A 700 69.56 -39.26 2.39
N VAL A 701 68.29 -39.47 2.79
CA VAL A 701 67.13 -38.67 2.34
C VAL A 701 66.40 -38.10 3.55
N GLU A 702 66.06 -36.81 3.51
CA GLU A 702 65.27 -36.13 4.54
C GLU A 702 63.81 -36.01 4.10
N LEU A 703 62.89 -36.18 5.05
CA LEU A 703 61.44 -36.00 4.89
C LEU A 703 60.92 -35.07 5.99
N GLU A 704 60.19 -34.03 5.60
CA GLU A 704 59.44 -33.16 6.50
C GLU A 704 57.94 -33.48 6.36
N VAL A 705 57.23 -33.66 7.50
CA VAL A 705 55.80 -34.02 7.53
C VAL A 705 55.07 -33.13 8.53
N GLU A 706 53.90 -32.65 8.14
CA GLU A 706 53.03 -31.75 8.93
C GLU A 706 51.73 -32.46 9.35
N ALA A 707 51.24 -32.15 10.55
CA ALA A 707 49.97 -32.62 11.07
C ALA A 707 48.83 -31.78 10.47
N MET A 708 47.80 -32.45 9.95
CA MET A 708 46.64 -31.87 9.29
C MET A 708 45.34 -32.24 10.00
N SER A 709 45.39 -32.45 11.31
CA SER A 709 44.26 -32.92 12.11
C SER A 709 43.21 -31.83 12.34
N GLU A 710 41.93 -32.19 12.32
CA GLU A 710 40.81 -31.27 12.63
C GLU A 710 40.54 -31.25 14.15
N ASN A 711 40.22 -30.06 14.68
CA ASN A 711 39.83 -29.82 16.09
C ASN A 711 40.85 -30.30 17.15
N ALA A 712 42.09 -30.56 16.77
CA ALA A 712 43.18 -30.96 17.66
C ALA A 712 43.98 -29.76 18.18
N GLU A 713 44.43 -29.82 19.44
CA GLU A 713 45.30 -28.83 20.07
C GLU A 713 46.71 -29.38 20.36
N GLY A 714 46.93 -30.68 20.21
CA GLY A 714 48.23 -31.32 20.43
C GLY A 714 48.46 -32.54 19.55
N HIS A 715 49.72 -32.78 19.21
CA HIS A 715 50.17 -33.84 18.31
C HIS A 715 51.32 -34.65 18.90
N GLN A 716 51.39 -35.95 18.58
CA GLN A 716 52.52 -36.81 18.92
C GLN A 716 52.86 -37.74 17.76
N TRP A 717 54.12 -37.68 17.33
CA TRP A 717 54.63 -38.43 16.19
C TRP A 717 55.50 -39.62 16.61
N PHE A 718 55.30 -40.75 15.95
CA PHE A 718 56.07 -41.97 16.14
C PHE A 718 56.52 -42.54 14.80
N LEU A 719 57.78 -42.97 14.71
CA LEU A 719 58.31 -43.74 13.57
C LEU A 719 58.75 -45.12 14.08
N ASP A 720 58.10 -46.16 13.57
CA ASP A 720 58.21 -47.55 14.04
C ASP A 720 58.03 -47.68 15.56
N GLU A 721 56.97 -47.09 16.11
CA GLU A 721 56.65 -47.03 17.55
C GLU A 721 57.60 -46.18 18.42
N TYR A 722 58.66 -45.62 17.85
CA TYR A 722 59.57 -44.76 18.58
C TYR A 722 59.18 -43.29 18.40
N PHE A 723 59.01 -42.57 19.52
CA PHE A 723 58.69 -41.15 19.52
C PHE A 723 59.70 -40.33 18.72
N ARG A 724 59.20 -39.35 17.96
CA ARG A 724 60.00 -38.46 17.10
C ARG A 724 59.83 -36.98 17.43
N GLY A 725 58.67 -36.59 17.92
CA GLY A 725 58.38 -35.21 18.31
C GLY A 725 56.90 -34.99 18.59
N ASP A 726 56.59 -33.85 19.17
CA ASP A 726 55.25 -33.36 19.51
C ASP A 726 54.92 -32.01 18.86
N ASP A 727 55.79 -31.54 17.96
CA ASP A 727 55.56 -30.36 17.13
C ASP A 727 54.60 -30.67 15.96
N ASP A 728 53.94 -29.63 15.43
CA ASP A 728 53.06 -29.72 14.26
C ASP A 728 53.80 -30.23 13.01
N ILE A 729 55.10 -29.95 12.90
CA ILE A 729 55.97 -30.36 11.80
C ILE A 729 57.20 -31.08 12.35
N ILE A 730 57.51 -32.25 11.80
CA ILE A 730 58.72 -33.01 12.14
C ILE A 730 59.60 -33.28 10.92
N SER A 731 60.93 -33.30 11.11
CA SER A 731 61.90 -33.70 10.10
C SER A 731 62.53 -35.06 10.44
N LEU A 732 62.49 -35.99 9.49
CA LEU A 732 63.00 -37.36 9.60
C LEU A 732 64.12 -37.59 8.57
N THR A 733 65.20 -38.26 8.95
CA THR A 733 66.28 -38.65 8.04
C THR A 733 66.35 -40.16 7.90
N PHE A 734 66.39 -40.66 6.67
CA PHE A 734 66.52 -42.07 6.35
C PHE A 734 67.86 -42.35 5.66
N ASP A 735 68.71 -43.16 6.31
CA ASP A 735 70.04 -43.55 5.81
C ASP A 735 70.18 -45.06 5.52
N GLU A 736 69.14 -45.84 5.80
CA GLU A 736 69.01 -47.26 5.49
C GLU A 736 67.80 -47.52 4.57
N VAL A 737 67.86 -48.57 3.75
CA VAL A 737 66.72 -49.01 2.95
C VAL A 737 65.83 -49.93 3.77
N GLY A 738 64.51 -49.74 3.71
CA GLY A 738 63.57 -50.45 4.56
C GLY A 738 62.15 -49.88 4.48
N SER A 739 61.23 -50.52 5.20
CA SER A 739 59.85 -50.05 5.41
C SER A 739 59.76 -49.42 6.79
N TYR A 740 59.13 -48.25 6.89
CA TYR A 740 58.95 -47.51 8.14
C TYR A 740 57.47 -47.13 8.30
N THR A 741 56.91 -47.22 9.50
CA THR A 741 55.54 -46.80 9.82
C THR A 741 55.56 -45.46 10.57
N LEU A 742 54.97 -44.44 9.97
CA LEU A 742 54.76 -43.13 10.59
C LEU A 742 53.35 -43.05 11.19
N LYS A 743 53.26 -42.64 12.46
CA LYS A 743 52.01 -42.54 13.23
C LYS A 743 51.88 -41.15 13.85
N LEU A 744 50.67 -40.61 13.81
CA LEU A 744 50.26 -39.36 14.44
C LEU A 744 49.08 -39.61 15.39
N ASN A 745 49.26 -39.26 16.65
CA ASN A 745 48.14 -39.13 17.60
C ASN A 745 47.82 -37.65 17.76
N SER A 746 46.54 -37.28 17.73
CA SER A 746 46.08 -35.90 17.89
C SER A 746 44.98 -35.80 18.93
N SER A 747 44.96 -34.73 19.72
CA SER A 747 44.01 -34.58 20.83
C SER A 747 43.67 -33.11 21.12
N ASN A 748 42.50 -32.86 21.72
CA ASN A 748 42.16 -31.61 22.40
C ASN A 748 41.84 -31.88 23.89
N GLU A 749 41.25 -30.92 24.60
CA GLU A 749 40.87 -31.08 26.02
C GLU A 749 39.85 -32.23 26.24
N TYR A 750 39.07 -32.59 25.21
CA TYR A 750 37.88 -33.43 25.32
C TYR A 750 38.02 -34.81 24.66
N CYS A 751 38.63 -34.89 23.47
CA CYS A 751 38.73 -36.11 22.67
C CYS A 751 40.14 -36.31 22.07
N ASP A 752 40.45 -37.52 21.61
CA ASP A 752 41.67 -37.87 20.88
C ASP A 752 41.37 -38.80 19.69
N ASP A 753 42.22 -38.76 18.66
CA ASP A 753 42.17 -39.60 17.47
C ASP A 753 43.57 -39.95 16.96
N THR A 754 43.70 -41.01 16.13
CA THR A 754 44.99 -41.56 15.66
C THR A 754 44.98 -41.89 14.17
N TYR A 755 46.08 -41.57 13.47
CA TYR A 755 46.29 -41.86 12.04
C TYR A 755 47.69 -42.43 11.76
N GLU A 756 47.80 -43.42 10.84
CA GLU A 756 49.05 -44.15 10.53
C GLU A 756 49.26 -44.30 9.01
N GLN A 757 50.53 -44.23 8.56
CA GLN A 757 50.94 -44.44 7.17
C GLN A 757 52.32 -45.14 7.05
N GLU A 758 52.48 -46.07 6.10
CA GLU A 758 53.77 -46.71 5.78
C GLU A 758 54.58 -45.94 4.70
N ILE A 759 55.91 -45.91 4.87
CA ILE A 759 56.90 -45.24 4.01
C ILE A 759 58.02 -46.22 3.64
N MET A 760 58.25 -46.43 2.34
CA MET A 760 59.27 -47.33 1.81
C MET A 760 60.51 -46.57 1.33
N VAL A 761 61.70 -46.88 1.85
CA VAL A 761 62.97 -46.21 1.47
C VAL A 761 63.84 -47.15 0.62
N SER A 762 64.24 -46.70 -0.57
CA SER A 762 65.01 -47.47 -1.56
C SER A 762 66.24 -46.73 -2.09
N ALA A 763 67.17 -47.46 -2.73
CA ALA A 763 68.38 -46.87 -3.31
C ALA A 763 68.25 -46.62 -4.82
N ALA A 764 68.41 -45.38 -5.28
CA ALA A 764 68.34 -45.03 -6.71
C ALA A 764 69.66 -45.30 -7.46
N SER A 765 69.65 -46.08 -8.56
CA SER A 765 70.84 -46.32 -9.41
C SER A 765 70.96 -45.27 -10.52
N VAL A 766 72.18 -44.74 -10.77
CA VAL A 766 72.48 -43.80 -11.86
C VAL A 766 73.52 -44.44 -12.79
N ILE A 767 73.25 -44.49 -14.10
CA ILE A 767 74.15 -45.03 -15.15
C ILE A 767 74.41 -43.93 -16.18
N GLN A 768 75.67 -43.70 -16.59
CA GLN A 768 76.02 -42.83 -17.72
C GLN A 768 76.43 -43.67 -18.95
N GLU A 769 75.68 -43.53 -20.05
CA GLU A 769 75.70 -44.41 -21.25
C GLU A 769 77.04 -44.52 -22.02
N ASN A 770 78.00 -43.60 -21.86
CA ASN A 770 79.14 -43.56 -22.79
C ASN A 770 80.31 -44.52 -22.46
N LEU A 771 80.44 -45.01 -21.22
CA LEU A 771 81.50 -45.95 -20.80
C LEU A 771 81.08 -47.43 -20.83
N GLU A 772 79.80 -47.74 -21.08
CA GLU A 772 79.28 -49.14 -21.11
C GLU A 772 79.89 -49.99 -22.23
N LYS A 773 80.35 -49.36 -23.32
CA LYS A 773 81.01 -50.09 -24.40
C LYS A 773 82.34 -50.68 -23.97
N ASP A 774 82.99 -50.09 -22.97
CA ASP A 774 84.33 -50.46 -22.53
C ASP A 774 84.32 -51.22 -21.19
N PHE A 775 83.29 -51.03 -20.35
CA PHE A 775 83.15 -51.73 -19.08
C PHE A 775 81.75 -52.27 -18.85
N LEU A 776 81.67 -53.55 -18.48
CA LEU A 776 80.50 -54.18 -17.91
C LEU A 776 80.70 -54.33 -16.40
N THR A 777 79.88 -53.65 -15.62
CA THR A 777 79.81 -53.89 -14.17
C THR A 777 78.62 -54.78 -13.85
N VAL A 778 78.87 -55.89 -13.19
CA VAL A 778 77.85 -56.86 -12.79
C VAL A 778 77.81 -56.92 -11.27
N ASN A 779 76.68 -56.52 -10.70
CA ASN A 779 76.38 -56.75 -9.29
C ASN A 779 75.89 -58.19 -9.12
N ARG A 780 76.65 -59.03 -8.43
CA ARG A 780 76.22 -60.37 -8.00
C ARG A 780 76.04 -60.37 -6.49
N GLU A 781 75.30 -61.33 -5.96
CA GLU A 781 75.06 -61.45 -4.51
C GLU A 781 76.34 -61.42 -3.68
N SER A 782 77.40 -62.11 -4.12
CA SER A 782 78.66 -62.20 -3.40
C SER A 782 79.75 -61.24 -3.88
N GLU A 783 79.64 -60.63 -5.06
CA GLU A 783 80.70 -59.80 -5.62
C GLU A 783 80.18 -58.72 -6.57
N ILE A 784 80.83 -57.56 -6.59
CA ILE A 784 80.71 -56.59 -7.69
C ILE A 784 81.84 -56.89 -8.67
N SER A 785 81.50 -57.44 -9.81
CA SER A 785 82.44 -57.72 -10.90
C SER A 785 82.51 -56.54 -11.85
N ILE A 786 83.71 -56.11 -12.21
CA ILE A 786 83.98 -55.09 -13.21
C ILE A 786 84.77 -55.78 -14.31
N ILE A 787 84.20 -55.86 -15.50
CA ILE A 787 84.74 -56.60 -16.65
C ILE A 787 85.02 -55.57 -17.75
N ARG A 788 86.25 -55.56 -18.25
CA ARG A 788 86.63 -54.74 -19.40
C ARG A 788 86.22 -55.46 -20.68
N LEU A 789 85.44 -54.78 -21.52
CA LEU A 789 84.93 -55.29 -22.79
C LEU A 789 85.84 -54.94 -23.98
N ASN A 790 86.47 -53.76 -23.97
CA ASN A 790 87.41 -53.29 -24.99
C ASN A 790 88.70 -52.72 -24.35
N ASP A 791 89.82 -52.80 -25.06
CA ASP A 791 91.13 -52.33 -24.56
C ASP A 791 91.43 -50.85 -24.86
N ASN A 792 90.44 -50.08 -25.33
CA ASN A 792 90.67 -48.69 -25.77
C ASN A 792 90.94 -47.70 -24.62
N SER A 793 90.59 -48.05 -23.38
CA SER A 793 90.56 -47.14 -22.22
C SER A 793 91.85 -47.10 -21.39
N GLY A 794 92.95 -47.72 -21.84
CA GLY A 794 94.23 -47.69 -21.13
C GLY A 794 94.19 -48.29 -19.71
N ARG A 795 94.86 -47.65 -18.74
CA ARG A 795 94.78 -48.03 -17.31
C ARG A 795 93.56 -47.39 -16.64
N ILE A 796 92.96 -48.07 -15.65
CA ILE A 796 91.83 -47.54 -14.87
C ILE A 796 92.10 -47.49 -13.37
N ASP A 797 91.43 -46.57 -12.69
CA ASP A 797 91.23 -46.58 -11.24
C ASP A 797 89.82 -47.05 -10.92
N VAL A 798 89.66 -47.83 -9.86
CA VAL A 798 88.35 -48.30 -9.35
C VAL A 798 88.28 -48.04 -7.86
N LYS A 799 87.22 -47.38 -7.39
CA LYS A 799 86.97 -47.05 -5.98
C LYS A 799 85.54 -47.40 -5.59
N LEU A 800 85.31 -47.81 -4.35
CA LEU A 800 83.97 -48.03 -3.78
C LEU A 800 83.83 -47.21 -2.50
N TYR A 801 82.72 -46.51 -2.31
CA TYR A 801 82.41 -45.70 -1.12
C TYR A 801 81.10 -46.15 -0.44
N ASP A 802 80.94 -45.92 0.86
CA ASP A 802 79.64 -46.02 1.56
C ASP A 802 78.81 -44.71 1.45
N VAL A 803 77.55 -44.70 1.93
CA VAL A 803 76.68 -43.50 1.95
C VAL A 803 77.20 -42.34 2.81
N LYS A 804 78.19 -42.58 3.67
CA LYS A 804 78.85 -41.57 4.50
C LYS A 804 80.11 -41.01 3.81
N GLY A 805 80.46 -41.52 2.63
CA GLY A 805 81.60 -41.10 1.81
C GLY A 805 82.91 -41.82 2.17
N SER A 806 82.88 -42.82 3.04
CA SER A 806 84.07 -43.58 3.44
C SER A 806 84.52 -44.49 2.31
N LYS A 807 85.82 -44.46 1.95
CA LYS A 807 86.36 -45.32 0.89
C LYS A 807 86.55 -46.76 1.40
N MET A 808 85.84 -47.69 0.77
CA MET A 808 85.82 -49.11 1.13
C MET A 808 86.83 -49.94 0.35
N VAL A 809 87.00 -49.69 -0.96
CA VAL A 809 87.88 -50.48 -1.84
C VAL A 809 88.56 -49.59 -2.88
N GLU A 810 89.82 -49.90 -3.24
CA GLU A 810 90.58 -49.15 -4.26
C GLU A 810 91.53 -50.04 -5.08
N TYR A 811 91.51 -49.84 -6.40
CA TYR A 811 92.50 -50.36 -7.35
C TYR A 811 92.98 -49.22 -8.23
N LEU A 812 94.30 -49.00 -8.33
CA LEU A 812 94.87 -47.88 -9.09
C LEU A 812 95.65 -48.35 -10.31
N ALA A 813 95.53 -47.60 -11.41
CA ALA A 813 96.25 -47.75 -12.67
C ALA A 813 96.30 -49.21 -13.18
N THR A 814 95.21 -49.96 -12.99
CA THR A 814 95.13 -51.38 -13.36
C THR A 814 94.74 -51.55 -14.82
N ASN A 815 95.31 -52.56 -15.47
CA ASN A 815 94.98 -53.00 -16.82
C ASN A 815 94.33 -54.39 -16.83
N LYS A 816 93.86 -54.87 -15.67
CA LYS A 816 93.20 -56.17 -15.57
C LYS A 816 91.89 -56.15 -16.35
N ASN A 817 91.69 -57.19 -17.17
CA ASN A 817 90.43 -57.38 -17.90
C ASN A 817 89.24 -57.68 -16.97
N ARG A 818 89.50 -58.07 -15.72
CA ARG A 818 88.47 -58.30 -14.70
C ARG A 818 88.97 -57.90 -13.31
N ILE A 819 88.15 -57.15 -12.60
CA ILE A 819 88.28 -56.80 -11.18
C ILE A 819 87.05 -57.36 -10.47
N SER A 820 87.23 -57.98 -9.30
CA SER A 820 86.10 -58.40 -8.49
C SER A 820 86.25 -57.83 -7.09
N ILE A 821 85.16 -57.24 -6.59
CA ILE A 821 85.06 -56.68 -5.24
C ILE A 821 84.12 -57.58 -4.44
N ASP A 822 84.63 -58.22 -3.39
CA ASP A 822 83.82 -59.08 -2.53
C ASP A 822 82.79 -58.25 -1.75
N LYS A 823 81.50 -58.60 -1.88
CA LYS A 823 80.42 -57.97 -1.13
C LYS A 823 80.32 -58.52 0.28
N GLN A 824 80.80 -59.73 0.57
CA GLN A 824 80.65 -60.32 1.90
C GLN A 824 81.34 -59.51 3.00
N SER A 825 82.43 -58.80 2.67
CA SER A 825 83.14 -57.90 3.59
C SER A 825 82.47 -56.53 3.83
N LEU A 826 81.41 -56.18 3.10
CA LEU A 826 80.67 -54.92 3.25
C LEU A 826 79.48 -55.08 4.23
N SER A 827 79.09 -54.07 5.00
CA SER A 827 77.84 -54.08 5.78
C SER A 827 76.61 -53.97 4.87
N SER A 828 75.41 -54.28 5.38
CA SER A 828 74.17 -53.96 4.65
C SER A 828 74.10 -52.45 4.41
N GLY A 829 73.58 -52.03 3.26
CA GLY A 829 73.45 -50.62 2.93
C GLY A 829 73.86 -50.29 1.51
N VAL A 830 73.96 -49.00 1.24
CA VAL A 830 74.14 -48.47 -0.10
C VAL A 830 75.60 -48.06 -0.33
N TYR A 831 76.14 -48.40 -1.49
CA TYR A 831 77.53 -48.18 -1.87
C TYR A 831 77.65 -47.57 -3.25
N PHE A 832 78.66 -46.73 -3.45
CA PHE A 832 78.92 -46.02 -4.71
C PHE A 832 80.27 -46.46 -5.29
N LEU A 833 80.25 -47.15 -6.43
CA LEU A 833 81.42 -47.54 -7.21
C LEU A 833 81.78 -46.42 -8.19
N GLU A 834 83.06 -46.09 -8.30
CA GLU A 834 83.62 -45.15 -9.25
C GLU A 834 84.73 -45.85 -10.05
N ILE A 835 84.67 -45.81 -11.37
CA ILE A 835 85.71 -46.30 -12.29
C ILE A 835 86.19 -45.09 -13.09
N ARG A 836 87.49 -44.82 -13.09
CA ARG A 836 88.09 -43.69 -13.79
C ARG A 836 89.12 -44.17 -14.81
N THR A 837 89.04 -43.67 -16.03
CA THR A 837 89.94 -43.99 -17.15
C THR A 837 91.11 -43.02 -17.23
N GLU A 838 92.18 -43.43 -17.94
CA GLU A 838 93.43 -42.65 -18.06
C GLU A 838 93.23 -41.31 -18.81
N ASP A 839 92.26 -41.24 -19.74
CA ASP A 839 91.84 -40.01 -20.42
C ASP A 839 90.87 -39.15 -19.59
N GLY A 840 90.58 -39.56 -18.35
CA GLY A 840 89.88 -38.76 -17.35
C GLY A 840 88.37 -38.98 -17.27
N GLN A 841 87.80 -39.92 -18.04
CA GLN A 841 86.37 -40.21 -17.96
C GLN A 841 86.05 -41.05 -16.71
N VAL A 842 84.90 -40.80 -16.09
CA VAL A 842 84.45 -41.48 -14.87
C VAL A 842 83.10 -42.17 -15.11
N LEU A 843 83.01 -43.45 -14.74
CA LEU A 843 81.77 -44.20 -14.61
C LEU A 843 81.49 -44.40 -13.12
N SER A 844 80.37 -43.88 -12.63
CA SER A 844 79.89 -44.16 -11.27
C SER A 844 78.65 -45.04 -11.30
N ASN A 845 78.64 -46.11 -10.50
CA ASN A 845 77.50 -47.01 -10.33
C ASN A 845 77.18 -47.19 -8.86
N LYS A 846 75.90 -47.26 -8.52
CA LYS A 846 75.45 -47.47 -7.15
C LYS A 846 74.96 -48.89 -6.95
N TYR A 847 75.20 -49.44 -5.78
CA TYR A 847 74.80 -50.79 -5.42
C TYR A 847 74.24 -50.82 -4.01
N SER A 848 73.17 -51.60 -3.81
CA SER A 848 72.75 -52.04 -2.50
C SER A 848 73.38 -53.40 -2.18
N LYS A 849 73.74 -53.59 -0.91
CA LYS A 849 73.94 -54.90 -0.29
C LYS A 849 72.82 -55.17 0.69
#